data_AF-A0A9D7YJ66-F1
#
_entry.id   AF-A0A9D7YJ66-F1
#
_cell.length_a   1.000
_cell.length_b   1.000
_cell.length_c   1.000
_cell.angle_alpha   90.00
_cell.angle_beta   90.00
_cell.angle_gamma   90.00
#
_symmetry.space_group_name_H-M   'P 1'
#
loop_
_entity.id
_entity.type
_entity.pdbx_description
1 polymer ?
#
loop_
_entity_poly.entity_id
_entity_poly.type
_entity_poly.pdbx_seq_one_letter_code
_entity_poly.pdbx_strand_id
1 'polypeptide(L)'
;MTEKILGLDMGISSIGWAIVKHDKENHENSKILKSGVRIFTIAENPKTGESLALPRRLARGARRTLKRKRQRIKAIKNLFILHLELTKEELFSQVNIYGEKKRIDIWQLRSEALKRKLSNREFARVLTHIAKRRGYKSNSKAQESGDKEKKKVLSAIGKNKKLLEKYLTIGEAIYKTTKDTKIRRNKKDDHKHSISRDMLLDEIVTIFKKQKEFDETFANNKFRDEYIKIFAKQKDFASVDKMVSTCSLEGKKQKRAPKRSYSAEEFVTLTKLINTKIIDKDGNERVFNKEELKKIIDLCKQSEKPTYIRIKSTIELDKDSYFKGVDFYRIDKKTGEVSKTATQFISAFKGFHELKKVVEKTLSNIHWQNIAQDKHLLNEIAKIFSYHKNDIKIEEELKKVKFNTLDENEKKMLIDELIEKIQFEHFLHVSIKAIDKILPFMHEGKRYDEAVKTLGYKSLSGKKERLLRGLNKKEMNELTNPVVKRAIAQTRKVVNALIRKYGQFDKVHIELTREIKKSHKDRSKLEKDMQKYQDIKEGIVNKFIEDYGKAPRGNELLKFRLLQEQDYRCIYSGKELEPERLLEYGYVEIDHILPFSRSLEDAMLNKVICLKTENQNKKDRTPYEYFMDQNRDWEWFDGFVKSFKNIKKAKISRLLKKNFDENSEKEFKTRNINDTAYMARFIKNFIEENLELTSKSKKKVVTINGMLTSMLRHNWAVGKKSRDNHLHHAVDAIVVAFATQSEVQKLSSMSAKINEFAQKSKEEKTKKLKFKPPMENFRDEVQESIDNIFVSFAPRRGVTGEAHEQTIYSPKDFRANKKQSKSSSLTGGSVVRNIKLNNETKLAKQSKMPRVDIFKNTTTNKYYVVPIYTFDFIKDKLPNKAIVSGKNRDGTQKEWLDMDENFKFIFSVYKNELLEIQTKKTASKESKKVIGYFVSAHSSTGNIKVKSHDNKEKNLFKRNSSNVCSLGMGIQNVASVKKYQVCPLGVYTEIKSEKRIGTKRMK
;
A
#
# COMPACT_ATOMS: atom_id res chain seq x y z
N MET A 1 31.10 36.01 -2.71
CA MET A 1 30.20 36.07 -1.52
C MET A 1 29.89 34.64 -1.09
N THR A 2 30.44 34.19 0.04
CA THR A 2 30.35 32.79 0.48
C THR A 2 28.96 32.45 1.04
N GLU A 3 28.31 31.42 0.51
CA GLU A 3 27.02 30.93 0.98
C GLU A 3 27.18 29.67 1.84
N LYS A 4 26.42 29.57 2.94
CA LYS A 4 26.30 28.37 3.77
C LYS A 4 25.15 27.50 3.27
N ILE A 5 25.48 26.35 2.70
CA ILE A 5 24.53 25.49 2.00
C ILE A 5 24.37 24.16 2.73
N LEU A 6 23.12 23.74 2.90
CA LEU A 6 22.76 22.40 3.38
C LEU A 6 22.41 21.50 2.20
N GLY A 7 23.22 20.48 1.92
CA GLY A 7 22.90 19.41 0.98
C GLY A 7 22.17 18.25 1.65
N LEU A 8 21.15 17.71 1.00
CA LEU A 8 20.36 16.57 1.46
C LEU A 8 20.21 15.52 0.35
N ASP A 9 20.70 14.30 0.60
CA ASP A 9 20.35 13.08 -0.12
C ASP A 9 19.31 12.31 0.68
N MET A 10 18.10 12.12 0.14
CA MET A 10 16.97 11.55 0.87
C MET A 10 16.49 10.26 0.25
N GLY A 11 16.72 9.16 0.96
CA GLY A 11 16.13 7.86 0.72
C GLY A 11 14.90 7.60 1.59
N ILE A 12 14.23 6.47 1.33
CA ILE A 12 13.10 5.97 2.12
C ILE A 12 13.47 5.44 3.51
N SER A 13 14.77 5.22 3.74
CA SER A 13 15.34 4.66 4.98
C SER A 13 16.62 5.35 5.42
N SER A 14 17.06 6.37 4.69
CA SER A 14 18.33 7.06 4.93
C SER A 14 18.20 8.54 4.56
N ILE A 15 18.93 9.39 5.29
CA ILE A 15 19.16 10.79 4.95
C ILE A 15 20.66 11.03 5.06
N GLY A 16 21.32 11.26 3.92
CA GLY A 16 22.63 11.89 3.87
C GLY A 16 22.48 13.39 4.00
N TRP A 17 23.36 14.02 4.78
CA TRP A 17 23.38 15.47 4.92
C TRP A 17 24.81 16.00 4.90
N ALA A 18 24.99 17.21 4.36
CA ALA A 18 26.26 17.91 4.33
C ALA A 18 26.05 19.41 4.50
N ILE A 19 26.93 20.06 5.26
CA ILE A 19 27.00 21.52 5.37
C ILE A 19 28.31 21.94 4.71
N VAL A 20 28.21 22.85 3.75
CA VAL A 20 29.36 23.41 3.05
C VAL A 20 29.31 24.93 3.14
N LYS A 21 30.48 25.55 3.16
CA LYS A 21 30.64 26.94 2.73
C LYS A 21 31.07 26.89 1.28
N HIS A 22 30.38 27.59 0.41
CA HIS A 22 30.70 27.62 -1.00
C HIS A 22 30.77 29.06 -1.49
N ASP A 23 31.93 29.42 -2.02
CA ASP A 23 32.07 30.63 -2.82
C ASP A 23 32.23 30.23 -4.29
N LYS A 24 31.44 30.89 -5.16
CA LYS A 24 31.35 30.56 -6.58
C LYS A 24 32.43 31.24 -7.41
N GLU A 25 33.03 32.31 -6.87
CA GLU A 25 34.00 33.15 -7.57
C GLU A 25 35.41 32.84 -7.11
N ASN A 26 35.59 32.55 -5.81
CA ASN A 26 36.87 32.10 -5.27
C ASN A 26 36.74 30.70 -4.65
N HIS A 27 37.23 29.69 -5.38
CA HIS A 27 37.17 28.29 -4.98
C HIS A 27 37.95 27.98 -3.68
N GLU A 28 38.98 28.77 -3.33
CA GLU A 28 39.77 28.61 -2.09
C GLU A 28 38.95 28.90 -0.83
N ASN A 29 37.88 29.69 -0.95
CA ASN A 29 36.98 30.00 0.16
C ASN A 29 35.89 28.92 0.39
N SER A 30 35.84 27.90 -0.48
CA SER A 30 34.93 26.77 -0.32
C SER A 30 35.50 25.76 0.68
N LYS A 31 34.64 25.16 1.53
CA LYS A 31 35.05 24.08 2.45
C LYS A 31 33.88 23.22 2.90
N ILE A 32 34.17 21.95 3.18
CA ILE A 32 33.24 21.05 3.86
C ILE A 32 33.26 21.34 5.37
N LEU A 33 32.13 21.77 5.95
CA LEU A 33 32.06 22.03 7.40
C LEU A 33 31.77 20.74 8.19
N LYS A 34 30.77 19.98 7.76
CA LYS A 34 30.42 18.70 8.37
C LYS A 34 29.48 17.91 7.46
N SER A 35 29.57 16.60 7.50
CA SER A 35 28.60 15.70 6.88
C SER A 35 28.20 14.57 7.81
N GLY A 36 27.15 13.84 7.45
CA GLY A 36 26.69 12.68 8.22
C GLY A 36 25.55 11.92 7.57
N VAL A 37 25.19 10.80 8.20
CA VAL A 37 24.13 9.91 7.71
C VAL A 37 23.19 9.54 8.84
N ARG A 38 21.88 9.64 8.56
CA ARG A 38 20.81 9.22 9.46
C ARG A 38 20.02 8.07 8.84
N ILE A 39 20.08 6.89 9.46
CA ILE A 39 19.34 5.70 9.05
C ILE A 39 18.09 5.50 9.92
N PHE A 40 16.98 5.15 9.28
CA PHE A 40 15.71 4.84 9.94
C PHE A 40 14.98 3.69 9.23
N THR A 41 14.12 2.99 9.96
CA THR A 41 13.39 1.87 9.38
C THR A 41 12.30 2.35 8.44
N ILE A 42 12.09 1.65 7.33
CA ILE A 42 10.94 1.86 6.44
C ILE A 42 9.64 1.62 7.22
N ALA A 43 8.59 2.37 6.90
CA ALA A 43 7.29 2.27 7.56
C ALA A 43 6.33 1.25 6.92
N GLU A 44 6.88 0.22 6.28
CA GLU A 44 6.18 -0.87 5.62
C GLU A 44 6.84 -2.22 5.94
N ASN A 45 6.19 -3.32 5.58
CA ASN A 45 6.76 -4.65 5.71
C ASN A 45 7.88 -4.85 4.67
N PRO A 46 9.15 -5.06 5.07
CA PRO A 46 10.27 -5.19 4.13
C PRO A 46 10.17 -6.39 3.17
N LYS A 47 9.33 -7.38 3.50
CA LYS A 47 9.10 -8.57 2.66
C LYS A 47 7.94 -8.41 1.68
N THR A 48 6.90 -7.65 2.04
CA THR A 48 5.66 -7.58 1.25
C THR A 48 5.35 -6.19 0.70
N GLY A 49 6.06 -5.14 1.12
CA GLY A 49 5.76 -3.74 0.76
C GLY A 49 4.47 -3.21 1.40
N GLU A 50 3.73 -4.05 2.14
CA GLU A 50 2.46 -3.65 2.73
C GLU A 50 2.64 -2.74 3.94
N SER A 51 1.68 -1.84 4.16
CA SER A 51 1.67 -0.97 5.34
C SER A 51 1.76 -1.77 6.64
N LEU A 52 2.61 -1.33 7.58
CA LEU A 52 2.65 -1.89 8.95
C LEU A 52 1.31 -1.77 9.70
N ALA A 53 0.37 -0.94 9.21
CA ALA A 53 -0.98 -0.82 9.75
C ALA A 53 -1.95 -1.90 9.24
N LEU A 54 -1.64 -2.60 8.15
CA LEU A 54 -2.51 -3.60 7.53
C LEU A 54 -2.77 -4.80 8.47
N PRO A 55 -1.76 -5.45 9.08
CA PRO A 55 -2.01 -6.54 10.02
C PRO A 55 -2.91 -6.12 11.20
N ARG A 56 -2.70 -4.90 11.72
CA ARG A 56 -3.54 -4.31 12.78
C ARG A 56 -4.99 -4.13 12.32
N ARG A 57 -5.20 -3.68 11.07
CA ARG A 57 -6.53 -3.50 10.47
C ARG A 57 -7.25 -4.83 10.31
N LEU A 58 -6.57 -5.86 9.79
CA LEU A 58 -7.11 -7.21 9.59
C LEU A 58 -7.49 -7.85 10.93
N ALA A 59 -6.58 -7.82 11.92
CA ALA A 59 -6.84 -8.35 13.26
C ALA A 59 -8.03 -7.64 13.95
N ARG A 60 -8.15 -6.31 13.79
CA ARG A 60 -9.31 -5.55 14.28
C ARG A 60 -10.60 -5.96 13.58
N GLY A 61 -10.57 -6.20 12.28
CA GLY A 61 -11.69 -6.74 11.50
C GLY A 61 -12.14 -8.09 12.05
N ALA A 62 -11.21 -9.04 12.17
CA ALA A 62 -11.48 -10.38 12.70
C ALA A 62 -12.09 -10.35 14.11
N ARG A 63 -11.54 -9.53 15.03
CA ARG A 63 -12.11 -9.36 16.39
C ARG A 63 -13.56 -8.88 16.35
N ARG A 64 -13.87 -7.89 15.51
CA ARG A 64 -15.25 -7.37 15.35
C ARG A 64 -16.19 -8.45 14.79
N THR A 65 -15.75 -9.19 13.78
CA THR A 65 -16.51 -10.29 13.18
C THR A 65 -16.81 -11.39 14.20
N LEU A 66 -15.82 -11.82 14.97
CA LEU A 66 -16.00 -12.83 16.02
C LEU A 66 -16.92 -12.33 17.15
N LYS A 67 -16.74 -11.08 17.62
CA LYS A 67 -17.62 -10.47 18.65
C LYS A 67 -19.08 -10.46 18.18
N ARG A 68 -19.33 -9.96 16.98
CA ARG A 68 -20.69 -9.86 16.41
C ARG A 68 -21.32 -11.23 16.17
N LYS A 69 -20.52 -12.21 15.73
CA LYS A 69 -20.97 -13.61 15.60
C LYS A 69 -21.41 -14.15 16.95
N ARG A 70 -20.62 -13.97 18.02
CA ARG A 70 -21.00 -14.40 19.38
C ARG A 70 -22.27 -13.72 19.87
N GLN A 71 -22.39 -12.40 19.67
CA GLN A 71 -23.59 -11.65 20.04
C GLN A 71 -24.84 -12.15 19.32
N ARG A 72 -24.75 -12.40 18.01
CA ARG A 72 -25.86 -12.95 17.22
C ARG A 72 -26.29 -14.33 17.73
N ILE A 73 -25.32 -15.24 17.96
CA ILE A 73 -25.63 -16.58 18.46
C ILE A 73 -26.23 -16.52 19.87
N LYS A 74 -25.75 -15.62 20.74
CA LYS A 74 -26.35 -15.40 22.06
C LYS A 74 -27.81 -14.93 21.94
N ALA A 75 -28.08 -13.95 21.07
CA ALA A 75 -29.44 -13.45 20.85
C ALA A 75 -30.39 -14.54 20.32
N ILE A 76 -29.93 -15.37 19.39
CA ILE A 76 -30.71 -16.49 18.86
C ILE A 76 -30.96 -17.56 19.93
N LYS A 77 -29.95 -17.88 20.76
CA LYS A 77 -30.15 -18.82 21.87
C LYS A 77 -31.17 -18.29 22.88
N ASN A 78 -31.13 -17.00 23.21
CA ASN A 78 -32.14 -16.39 24.07
C ASN A 78 -33.55 -16.45 23.44
N LEU A 79 -33.65 -16.34 22.12
CA LEU A 79 -34.92 -16.48 21.41
C LEU A 79 -35.50 -17.89 21.55
N PHE A 80 -34.65 -18.94 21.57
CA PHE A 80 -35.12 -20.30 21.80
C PHE A 80 -35.65 -20.55 23.22
N ILE A 81 -35.19 -19.81 24.22
CA ILE A 81 -35.75 -19.89 25.57
C ILE A 81 -37.20 -19.39 25.56
N LEU A 82 -37.49 -18.36 24.77
CA LEU A 82 -38.82 -17.75 24.69
C LEU A 82 -39.81 -18.57 23.86
N HIS A 83 -39.35 -19.22 22.79
CA HIS A 83 -40.23 -19.86 21.80
C HIS A 83 -40.14 -21.39 21.72
N LEU A 84 -39.10 -22.01 22.30
CA LEU A 84 -38.88 -23.47 22.22
C LEU A 84 -38.76 -24.13 23.59
N GLU A 85 -39.10 -23.41 24.68
CA GLU A 85 -39.06 -23.89 26.06
C GLU A 85 -37.71 -24.51 26.50
N LEU A 86 -36.63 -24.16 25.79
CA LEU A 86 -35.30 -24.66 26.11
C LEU A 86 -34.71 -23.88 27.28
N THR A 87 -34.06 -24.58 28.20
CA THR A 87 -33.43 -23.96 29.37
C THR A 87 -32.11 -23.27 29.01
N LYS A 88 -31.65 -22.35 29.87
CA LYS A 88 -30.31 -21.76 29.75
C LYS A 88 -29.23 -22.82 29.83
N GLU A 89 -29.43 -23.87 30.61
CA GLU A 89 -28.46 -24.95 30.78
C GLU A 89 -28.27 -25.73 29.48
N GLU A 90 -29.36 -26.17 28.85
CA GLU A 90 -29.33 -26.90 27.56
C GLU A 90 -28.63 -26.12 26.44
N LEU A 91 -28.66 -24.78 26.51
CA LEU A 91 -28.10 -23.91 25.46
C LEU A 91 -26.70 -23.39 25.76
N PHE A 92 -26.37 -23.07 27.02
CA PHE A 92 -25.14 -22.35 27.38
C PHE A 92 -24.14 -23.13 28.21
N SER A 93 -24.50 -24.28 28.78
CA SER A 93 -23.60 -25.12 29.57
C SER A 93 -22.47 -25.72 28.71
N GLN A 94 -21.50 -26.39 29.35
CA GLN A 94 -20.47 -27.14 28.64
C GLN A 94 -21.04 -28.39 27.93
N VAL A 95 -22.02 -29.05 28.57
CA VAL A 95 -22.76 -30.21 28.04
C VAL A 95 -24.10 -29.71 27.50
N ASN A 96 -24.05 -29.02 26.36
CA ASN A 96 -25.23 -28.45 25.70
C ASN A 96 -25.67 -29.31 24.51
N ILE A 97 -26.83 -28.99 23.93
CA ILE A 97 -27.42 -29.67 22.76
C ILE A 97 -26.50 -29.71 21.52
N TYR A 98 -25.42 -28.93 21.50
CA TYR A 98 -24.46 -28.91 20.40
C TYR A 98 -23.25 -29.82 20.64
N GLY A 99 -23.02 -30.26 21.88
CA GLY A 99 -21.86 -31.04 22.33
C GLY A 99 -22.09 -32.55 22.46
N GLU A 100 -23.33 -33.02 22.45
CA GLU A 100 -23.70 -34.44 22.59
C GLU A 100 -23.00 -35.35 21.58
N LYS A 101 -22.46 -36.49 22.04
CA LYS A 101 -21.71 -37.44 21.18
C LYS A 101 -22.62 -38.18 20.19
N LYS A 102 -23.77 -38.67 20.65
CA LYS A 102 -24.77 -39.38 19.83
C LYS A 102 -25.81 -38.39 19.29
N ARG A 103 -25.49 -37.69 18.19
CA ARG A 103 -26.40 -36.71 17.59
C ARG A 103 -26.54 -36.92 16.09
N ILE A 104 -27.76 -36.70 15.57
CA ILE A 104 -28.01 -36.71 14.13
C ILE A 104 -27.18 -35.60 13.47
N ASP A 105 -26.66 -35.90 12.28
CA ASP A 105 -25.90 -34.93 11.50
C ASP A 105 -26.76 -33.69 11.18
N ILE A 106 -26.13 -32.52 11.24
CA ILE A 106 -26.85 -31.25 11.13
C ILE A 106 -27.38 -30.98 9.71
N TRP A 107 -26.76 -31.55 8.68
CA TRP A 107 -27.23 -31.41 7.31
C TRP A 107 -28.37 -32.38 7.01
N GLN A 108 -28.30 -33.59 7.57
CA GLN A 108 -29.42 -34.52 7.61
C GLN A 108 -30.64 -33.87 8.27
N LEU A 109 -30.48 -33.30 9.47
CA LEU A 109 -31.58 -32.60 10.16
C LEU A 109 -32.18 -31.46 9.35
N ARG A 110 -31.37 -30.71 8.59
CA ARG A 110 -31.87 -29.65 7.70
C ARG A 110 -32.71 -30.20 6.55
N SER A 111 -32.39 -31.39 6.05
CA SER A 111 -33.20 -32.07 5.03
C SER A 111 -34.46 -32.71 5.63
N GLU A 112 -34.37 -33.26 6.84
CA GLU A 112 -35.52 -33.87 7.55
C GLU A 112 -36.52 -32.83 8.04
N ALA A 113 -36.08 -31.60 8.30
CA ALA A 113 -36.94 -30.45 8.65
C ALA A 113 -38.01 -30.15 7.58
N LEU A 114 -37.89 -30.71 6.38
CA LEU A 114 -38.86 -30.54 5.29
C LEU A 114 -39.88 -31.70 5.22
N LYS A 115 -39.65 -32.78 5.96
CA LYS A 115 -40.34 -34.08 5.79
C LYS A 115 -41.00 -34.59 7.06
N ARG A 116 -40.51 -34.18 8.24
CA ARG A 116 -41.06 -34.56 9.54
C ARG A 116 -41.00 -33.39 10.52
N LYS A 117 -41.79 -33.48 11.59
CA LYS A 117 -41.65 -32.61 12.77
C LYS A 117 -40.28 -32.85 13.42
N LEU A 118 -39.55 -31.76 13.72
CA LEU A 118 -38.35 -31.78 14.53
C LEU A 118 -38.69 -31.54 16.01
N SER A 119 -37.89 -32.10 16.90
CA SER A 119 -37.93 -31.72 18.32
C SER A 119 -37.39 -30.31 18.55
N ASN A 120 -37.75 -29.68 19.68
CA ASN A 120 -37.27 -28.35 20.10
C ASN A 120 -35.72 -28.27 20.04
N ARG A 121 -35.04 -29.33 20.52
CA ARG A 121 -33.57 -29.44 20.50
C ARG A 121 -33.02 -29.54 19.08
N GLU A 122 -33.62 -30.35 18.21
CA GLU A 122 -33.21 -30.48 16.80
C GLU A 122 -33.41 -29.18 16.02
N PHE A 123 -34.56 -28.52 16.20
CA PHE A 123 -34.89 -27.29 15.50
C PHE A 123 -33.97 -26.13 15.94
N ALA A 124 -33.70 -26.01 17.24
CA ALA A 124 -32.71 -25.08 17.76
C ALA A 124 -31.30 -25.33 17.19
N ARG A 125 -30.90 -26.60 17.00
CA ARG A 125 -29.63 -26.95 16.36
C ARG A 125 -29.58 -26.51 14.90
N VAL A 126 -30.64 -26.76 14.12
CA VAL A 126 -30.77 -26.35 12.71
C VAL A 126 -30.62 -24.83 12.56
N LEU A 127 -31.42 -24.07 13.30
CA LEU A 127 -31.41 -22.61 13.26
C LEU A 127 -30.06 -22.04 13.73
N THR A 128 -29.49 -22.59 14.81
CA THR A 128 -28.14 -22.18 15.27
C THR A 128 -27.08 -22.39 14.19
N HIS A 129 -27.13 -23.52 13.48
CA HIS A 129 -26.18 -23.84 12.43
C HIS A 129 -26.24 -22.82 11.29
N ILE A 130 -27.46 -22.54 10.79
CA ILE A 130 -27.71 -21.55 9.73
C ILE A 130 -27.19 -20.16 10.18
N ALA A 131 -27.54 -19.72 11.39
CA ALA A 131 -27.08 -18.42 11.89
C ALA A 131 -25.57 -18.31 12.15
N LYS A 132 -24.92 -19.42 12.53
CA LYS A 132 -23.46 -19.50 12.72
C LYS A 132 -22.71 -19.43 11.39
N ARG A 133 -23.35 -19.86 10.30
CA ARG A 133 -22.83 -19.98 8.94
C ARG A 133 -23.72 -19.26 7.90
N ARG A 134 -24.10 -18.01 8.19
CA ARG A 134 -25.10 -17.21 7.47
C ARG A 134 -24.78 -16.75 6.03
N GLY A 135 -23.94 -17.47 5.31
CA GLY A 135 -23.62 -17.18 3.91
C GLY A 135 -22.98 -15.81 3.64
N TYR A 136 -22.63 -15.60 2.37
CA TYR A 136 -22.12 -14.35 1.84
C TYR A 136 -23.27 -13.45 1.39
N LYS A 137 -23.25 -12.16 1.77
CA LYS A 137 -24.18 -11.14 1.24
C LYS A 137 -23.35 -10.17 0.39
N SER A 138 -23.71 -10.01 -0.88
CA SER A 138 -23.07 -9.00 -1.71
C SER A 138 -23.43 -7.62 -1.18
N ASN A 139 -22.43 -6.74 -1.20
CA ASN A 139 -22.55 -5.36 -0.73
C ASN A 139 -22.26 -4.36 -1.88
N SER A 140 -22.06 -4.82 -3.11
CA SER A 140 -21.81 -3.99 -4.29
C SER A 140 -22.86 -4.27 -5.36
N LYS A 141 -23.45 -3.21 -5.91
CA LYS A 141 -24.42 -3.25 -7.03
C LYS A 141 -23.73 -3.50 -8.37
N ALA A 142 -22.51 -2.99 -8.54
CA ALA A 142 -21.60 -3.47 -9.56
C ALA A 142 -21.06 -4.87 -9.19
N GLN A 143 -21.21 -5.84 -10.11
CA GLN A 143 -20.39 -7.04 -10.05
C GLN A 143 -18.90 -6.67 -10.06
N GLU A 144 -18.18 -7.20 -9.07
CA GLU A 144 -16.72 -7.29 -8.95
C GLU A 144 -15.83 -6.03 -8.97
N SER A 145 -15.00 -5.92 -7.93
CA SER A 145 -13.60 -5.47 -8.08
C SER A 145 -12.75 -5.98 -6.91
N GLY A 146 -11.65 -6.69 -7.20
CA GLY A 146 -10.42 -6.57 -6.41
C GLY A 146 -9.86 -7.75 -5.60
N ASP A 147 -10.52 -8.91 -5.49
CA ASP A 147 -9.97 -10.01 -4.66
C ASP A 147 -10.17 -11.40 -5.30
N LYS A 148 -9.08 -12.15 -5.53
CA LYS A 148 -9.09 -13.50 -6.14
C LYS A 148 -10.02 -14.44 -5.35
N GLU A 149 -10.01 -14.35 -4.01
CA GLU A 149 -10.86 -15.16 -3.13
C GLU A 149 -12.35 -14.79 -3.24
N LYS A 150 -12.66 -13.50 -3.38
CA LYS A 150 -14.06 -13.05 -3.53
C LYS A 150 -14.69 -13.58 -4.83
N LYS A 151 -13.91 -13.66 -5.92
CA LYS A 151 -14.39 -14.23 -7.19
C LYS A 151 -14.68 -15.72 -7.10
N LYS A 152 -13.79 -16.50 -6.46
CA LYS A 152 -14.02 -17.93 -6.16
C LYS A 152 -15.34 -18.16 -5.44
N VAL A 153 -15.57 -17.37 -4.39
CA VAL A 153 -16.80 -17.43 -3.58
C VAL A 153 -18.02 -17.11 -4.43
N LEU A 154 -18.00 -16.05 -5.25
CA LEU A 154 -19.12 -15.68 -6.11
C LEU A 154 -19.41 -16.71 -7.20
N SER A 155 -18.37 -17.28 -7.83
CA SER A 155 -18.51 -18.36 -8.81
C SER A 155 -19.14 -19.60 -8.19
N ALA A 156 -18.66 -20.02 -7.02
CA ALA A 156 -19.24 -21.15 -6.29
C ALA A 156 -20.70 -20.88 -5.86
N ILE A 157 -21.03 -19.65 -5.46
CA ILE A 157 -22.42 -19.25 -5.20
C ILE A 157 -23.28 -19.37 -6.46
N GLY A 158 -22.78 -18.96 -7.63
CA GLY A 158 -23.48 -19.12 -8.91
C GLY A 158 -23.74 -20.59 -9.24
N LYS A 159 -22.76 -21.47 -9.05
CA LYS A 159 -22.93 -22.94 -9.23
C LYS A 159 -23.97 -23.50 -8.26
N ASN A 160 -23.94 -23.07 -7.00
CA ASN A 160 -24.90 -23.52 -5.99
C ASN A 160 -26.31 -22.97 -6.21
N LYS A 161 -26.49 -21.81 -6.89
CA LYS A 161 -27.81 -21.35 -7.37
C LYS A 161 -28.39 -22.34 -8.37
N LYS A 162 -27.61 -22.70 -9.39
CA LYS A 162 -28.04 -23.70 -10.39
C LYS A 162 -28.34 -25.06 -9.77
N LEU A 163 -27.54 -25.48 -8.78
CA LEU A 163 -27.80 -26.73 -8.06
C LEU A 163 -29.14 -26.68 -7.30
N LEU A 164 -29.48 -25.53 -6.73
CA LEU A 164 -30.71 -25.35 -5.95
C LEU A 164 -31.98 -25.53 -6.80
N GLU A 165 -31.93 -25.33 -8.12
CA GLU A 165 -33.08 -25.54 -9.02
C GLU A 165 -33.65 -26.98 -8.95
N LYS A 166 -32.85 -27.96 -8.48
CA LYS A 166 -33.25 -29.38 -8.35
C LYS A 166 -33.75 -29.78 -6.95
N TYR A 167 -33.78 -28.86 -5.98
CA TYR A 167 -34.07 -29.16 -4.58
C TYR A 167 -34.89 -28.05 -3.91
N LEU A 168 -35.60 -28.34 -2.82
CA LEU A 168 -36.41 -27.32 -2.14
C LEU A 168 -35.56 -26.31 -1.37
N THR A 169 -34.43 -26.75 -0.81
CA THR A 169 -33.54 -25.88 -0.03
C THR A 169 -32.08 -26.20 -0.26
N ILE A 170 -31.21 -25.21 -0.01
CA ILE A 170 -29.75 -25.40 -0.14
C ILE A 170 -29.19 -26.37 0.91
N GLY A 171 -29.85 -26.47 2.08
CA GLY A 171 -29.55 -27.48 3.10
C GLY A 171 -29.75 -28.90 2.60
N GLU A 172 -30.90 -29.17 1.96
CA GLU A 172 -31.22 -30.44 1.31
C GLU A 172 -30.25 -30.76 0.16
N ALA A 173 -30.04 -29.80 -0.75
CA ALA A 173 -29.16 -29.97 -1.91
C ALA A 173 -27.74 -30.38 -1.50
N ILE A 174 -27.16 -29.69 -0.52
CA ILE A 174 -25.82 -30.01 0.00
C ILE A 174 -25.83 -31.37 0.69
N TYR A 175 -26.85 -31.70 1.49
CA TYR A 175 -26.92 -33.00 2.17
C TYR A 175 -26.94 -34.16 1.17
N LYS A 176 -27.85 -34.12 0.18
CA LYS A 176 -28.03 -35.18 -0.82
C LYS A 176 -26.78 -35.35 -1.70
N THR A 177 -26.20 -34.25 -2.19
CA THR A 177 -25.01 -34.31 -3.07
C THR A 177 -23.70 -34.67 -2.36
N THR A 178 -23.69 -34.70 -1.03
CA THR A 178 -22.49 -35.02 -0.23
C THR A 178 -22.74 -36.15 0.76
N LYS A 179 -23.76 -37.00 0.50
CA LYS A 179 -24.13 -38.10 1.39
C LYS A 179 -22.94 -39.05 1.60
N ASP A 180 -22.22 -39.37 0.54
CA ASP A 180 -21.12 -40.35 0.55
C ASP A 180 -19.82 -39.74 1.09
N THR A 181 -19.44 -38.56 0.61
CA THR A 181 -18.16 -37.94 1.01
C THR A 181 -18.19 -37.32 2.40
N LYS A 182 -19.37 -36.90 2.89
CA LYS A 182 -19.59 -36.14 4.14
C LYS A 182 -18.76 -34.84 4.24
N ILE A 183 -18.13 -34.39 3.15
CA ILE A 183 -17.37 -33.12 3.08
C ILE A 183 -18.35 -32.01 2.71
N ARG A 184 -18.66 -31.13 3.67
CA ARG A 184 -19.69 -30.08 3.53
C ARG A 184 -19.18 -28.69 3.89
N ARG A 185 -17.86 -28.55 4.00
CA ARG A 185 -17.19 -27.33 4.43
C ARG A 185 -16.03 -27.08 3.49
N ASN A 186 -15.91 -25.82 3.08
CA ASN A 186 -14.76 -25.34 2.31
C ASN A 186 -13.45 -25.72 3.00
N LYS A 187 -12.47 -26.15 2.20
CA LYS A 187 -11.08 -26.37 2.61
C LYS A 187 -10.23 -25.18 2.17
N LYS A 188 -8.94 -25.20 2.50
CA LYS A 188 -7.99 -24.22 1.96
C LYS A 188 -8.02 -24.32 0.43
N ASP A 189 -8.28 -23.20 -0.24
CA ASP A 189 -8.42 -23.05 -1.69
C ASP A 189 -9.64 -23.68 -2.39
N ASP A 190 -10.44 -24.49 -1.69
CA ASP A 190 -11.71 -25.05 -2.20
C ASP A 190 -12.93 -24.34 -1.59
N HIS A 191 -13.67 -23.65 -2.46
CA HIS A 191 -14.84 -22.84 -2.11
C HIS A 191 -16.17 -23.45 -2.55
N LYS A 192 -16.22 -24.72 -2.95
CA LYS A 192 -17.40 -25.40 -3.53
C LYS A 192 -18.68 -25.20 -2.74
N HIS A 193 -18.62 -25.19 -1.40
CA HIS A 193 -19.80 -25.06 -0.53
C HIS A 193 -20.12 -23.60 -0.13
N SER A 194 -19.69 -22.62 -0.92
CA SER A 194 -20.00 -21.21 -0.68
C SER A 194 -21.43 -20.90 -1.09
N ILE A 195 -22.20 -20.35 -0.16
CA ILE A 195 -23.64 -20.06 -0.35
C ILE A 195 -23.93 -18.58 -0.11
N SER A 196 -24.93 -18.06 -0.82
CA SER A 196 -25.43 -16.71 -0.60
C SER A 196 -26.28 -16.64 0.67
N ARG A 197 -26.46 -15.44 1.20
CA ARG A 197 -27.35 -15.23 2.36
C ARG A 197 -28.81 -15.39 1.97
N ASP A 198 -29.18 -15.06 0.74
CA ASP A 198 -30.56 -15.09 0.27
C ASP A 198 -31.06 -16.54 0.19
N MET A 199 -30.25 -17.45 -0.37
CA MET A 199 -30.54 -18.90 -0.32
C MET A 199 -30.83 -19.45 1.09
N LEU A 200 -30.16 -18.88 2.11
CA LEU A 200 -30.39 -19.29 3.49
C LEU A 200 -31.64 -18.64 4.08
N LEU A 201 -32.00 -17.43 3.65
CA LEU A 201 -33.28 -16.80 4.02
C LEU A 201 -34.43 -17.64 3.47
N ASP A 202 -34.34 -18.03 2.20
CA ASP A 202 -35.34 -18.89 1.55
C ASP A 202 -35.46 -20.22 2.31
N GLU A 203 -34.33 -20.87 2.63
CA GLU A 203 -34.34 -22.09 3.44
C GLU A 203 -34.96 -21.89 4.83
N ILE A 204 -34.69 -20.77 5.51
CA ILE A 204 -35.30 -20.48 6.81
C ILE A 204 -36.82 -20.39 6.65
N VAL A 205 -37.31 -19.60 5.70
CA VAL A 205 -38.74 -19.40 5.45
C VAL A 205 -39.41 -20.74 5.11
N THR A 206 -38.80 -21.53 4.22
CA THR A 206 -39.32 -22.86 3.83
C THR A 206 -39.36 -23.84 5.00
N ILE A 207 -38.31 -23.88 5.84
CA ILE A 207 -38.30 -24.75 7.03
C ILE A 207 -39.38 -24.33 8.01
N PHE A 208 -39.53 -23.03 8.30
CA PHE A 208 -40.59 -22.54 9.20
C PHE A 208 -41.98 -22.88 8.66
N LYS A 209 -42.20 -22.69 7.34
CA LYS A 209 -43.46 -23.08 6.69
C LYS A 209 -43.73 -24.58 6.87
N LYS A 210 -42.76 -25.45 6.57
CA LYS A 210 -42.92 -26.90 6.69
C LYS A 210 -43.10 -27.38 8.13
N GLN A 211 -42.37 -26.81 9.09
CA GLN A 211 -42.55 -27.14 10.50
C GLN A 211 -43.90 -26.67 11.03
N LYS A 212 -44.41 -25.54 10.54
CA LYS A 212 -45.76 -25.04 10.86
C LYS A 212 -46.86 -26.00 10.37
N GLU A 213 -46.70 -26.60 9.19
CA GLU A 213 -47.62 -27.61 8.65
C GLU A 213 -47.74 -28.85 9.57
N PHE A 214 -46.70 -29.18 10.34
CA PHE A 214 -46.74 -30.29 11.31
C PHE A 214 -47.23 -29.87 12.71
N ASP A 215 -47.00 -28.61 13.11
CA ASP A 215 -47.45 -28.04 14.38
C ASP A 215 -47.43 -26.50 14.30
N GLU A 216 -48.62 -25.91 14.33
CA GLU A 216 -48.80 -24.46 14.18
C GLU A 216 -48.26 -23.65 15.37
N THR A 217 -48.25 -24.23 16.57
CA THR A 217 -47.76 -23.56 17.79
C THR A 217 -46.22 -23.50 17.84
N PHE A 218 -45.58 -24.51 17.26
CA PHE A 218 -44.13 -24.74 17.31
C PHE A 218 -43.29 -23.80 16.41
N ALA A 219 -43.77 -23.47 15.20
CA ALA A 219 -43.02 -22.69 14.20
C ALA A 219 -43.79 -21.46 13.70
N ASN A 220 -44.35 -20.67 14.62
CA ASN A 220 -45.19 -19.52 14.28
C ASN A 220 -44.45 -18.35 13.57
N ASN A 221 -45.23 -17.46 12.93
CA ASN A 221 -44.72 -16.33 12.16
C ASN A 221 -43.93 -15.33 13.01
N LYS A 222 -44.35 -15.09 14.26
CA LYS A 222 -43.66 -14.16 15.17
C LYS A 222 -42.24 -14.63 15.46
N PHE A 223 -42.07 -15.91 15.78
CA PHE A 223 -40.76 -16.51 16.01
C PHE A 223 -39.88 -16.45 14.76
N ARG A 224 -40.45 -16.78 13.59
CA ARG A 224 -39.76 -16.68 12.29
C ARG A 224 -39.22 -15.27 12.05
N ASP A 225 -40.05 -14.25 12.22
CA ASP A 225 -39.71 -12.87 11.89
C ASP A 225 -38.67 -12.28 12.87
N GLU A 226 -38.80 -12.59 14.17
CA GLU A 226 -37.79 -12.26 15.18
C GLU A 226 -36.44 -12.93 14.88
N TYR A 227 -36.46 -14.21 14.47
CA TYR A 227 -35.27 -14.93 14.08
C TYR A 227 -34.61 -14.34 12.82
N ILE A 228 -35.38 -14.07 11.77
CA ILE A 228 -34.90 -13.46 10.52
C ILE A 228 -34.29 -12.08 10.79
N LYS A 229 -34.94 -11.25 11.63
CA LYS A 229 -34.43 -9.93 12.05
C LYS A 229 -33.04 -10.04 12.67
N ILE A 230 -32.80 -11.03 13.54
CA ILE A 230 -31.49 -11.26 14.15
C ILE A 230 -30.48 -11.85 13.13
N PHE A 231 -30.92 -12.76 12.27
CA PHE A 231 -30.09 -13.43 11.27
C PHE A 231 -29.56 -12.45 10.21
N ALA A 232 -30.45 -11.67 9.62
CA ALA A 232 -30.20 -10.75 8.52
C ALA A 232 -29.38 -9.52 8.93
N LYS A 233 -29.44 -9.12 10.22
CA LYS A 233 -28.77 -7.92 10.74
C LYS A 233 -27.27 -7.88 10.39
N GLN A 234 -26.89 -6.85 9.65
CA GLN A 234 -25.51 -6.48 9.34
C GLN A 234 -25.33 -4.99 9.64
N LYS A 235 -24.12 -4.57 10.04
CA LYS A 235 -23.86 -3.15 10.23
C LYS A 235 -23.60 -2.52 8.87
N ASP A 236 -24.27 -1.42 8.58
CA ASP A 236 -24.12 -0.69 7.32
C ASP A 236 -22.75 -0.03 7.19
N PHE A 237 -22.43 0.36 5.96
CA PHE A 237 -21.26 1.18 5.70
C PHE A 237 -21.48 2.58 6.30
N ALA A 238 -20.44 3.07 6.96
CA ALA A 238 -20.43 4.46 7.37
C ALA A 238 -20.31 5.34 6.12
N SER A 239 -20.92 6.53 6.17
CA SER A 239 -20.67 7.58 5.18
C SER A 239 -19.17 7.89 5.10
N VAL A 240 -18.72 8.22 3.90
CA VAL A 240 -17.33 8.65 3.66
C VAL A 240 -17.07 10.10 4.07
N ASP A 241 -18.07 10.85 4.54
CA ASP A 241 -17.97 12.27 4.90
C ASP A 241 -16.72 12.62 5.72
N LYS A 242 -16.47 11.86 6.79
CA LYS A 242 -15.32 12.09 7.68
C LYS A 242 -13.96 11.86 7.01
N MET A 243 -13.94 11.16 5.87
CA MET A 243 -12.76 10.86 5.06
C MET A 243 -12.56 11.89 3.94
N VAL A 244 -13.61 12.65 3.57
CA VAL A 244 -13.51 13.70 2.56
C VAL A 244 -12.74 14.89 3.15
N SER A 245 -11.64 15.23 2.50
CA SER A 245 -10.77 16.35 2.87
C SER A 245 -11.44 17.69 2.53
N THR A 246 -10.93 18.78 3.12
CA THR A 246 -11.45 20.13 2.90
C THR A 246 -10.92 20.73 1.60
N CYS A 247 -11.60 21.77 1.14
CA CYS A 247 -11.18 22.60 0.01
C CYS A 247 -9.78 23.20 0.24
N SER A 248 -9.02 23.34 -0.85
CA SER A 248 -7.74 24.08 -0.85
C SER A 248 -7.91 25.61 -0.82
N LEU A 249 -9.02 26.16 -1.32
CA LEU A 249 -9.26 27.60 -1.43
C LEU A 249 -10.16 28.15 -0.30
N GLU A 250 -11.26 27.47 0.00
CA GLU A 250 -12.28 27.90 0.98
C GLU A 250 -12.00 27.41 2.43
N GLY A 251 -10.81 26.84 2.68
CA GLY A 251 -10.37 26.44 4.02
C GLY A 251 -11.22 25.35 4.69
N LYS A 252 -11.26 25.35 6.03
CA LYS A 252 -11.82 24.25 6.86
C LYS A 252 -13.34 24.12 6.81
N LYS A 253 -14.06 25.16 6.36
CA LYS A 253 -15.53 25.19 6.40
C LYS A 253 -16.17 24.40 5.24
N GLN A 254 -15.43 24.13 4.17
CA GLN A 254 -15.98 23.54 2.95
C GLN A 254 -15.30 22.23 2.56
N LYS A 255 -16.10 21.22 2.26
CA LYS A 255 -15.65 19.91 1.76
C LYS A 255 -15.35 19.94 0.27
N ARG A 256 -14.47 19.05 -0.17
CA ARG A 256 -14.16 18.86 -1.59
C ARG A 256 -15.39 18.45 -2.40
N ALA A 257 -15.48 18.94 -3.63
CA ALA A 257 -16.59 18.68 -4.55
C ALA A 257 -16.58 17.22 -5.02
N PRO A 258 -17.71 16.51 -5.02
CA PRO A 258 -17.86 15.24 -5.72
C PRO A 258 -17.46 15.39 -7.19
N LYS A 259 -16.65 14.46 -7.71
CA LYS A 259 -16.14 14.55 -9.10
C LYS A 259 -17.26 14.50 -10.14
N ARG A 260 -18.40 13.88 -9.81
CA ARG A 260 -19.59 13.71 -10.65
C ARG A 260 -20.69 14.74 -10.42
N SER A 261 -20.39 15.78 -9.64
CA SER A 261 -21.32 16.92 -9.50
C SER A 261 -21.26 17.80 -10.74
N TYR A 262 -22.39 18.38 -11.14
CA TYR A 262 -22.51 19.19 -12.36
C TYR A 262 -21.40 20.25 -12.46
N SER A 263 -21.22 21.05 -11.39
CA SER A 263 -20.23 22.12 -11.36
C SER A 263 -18.80 21.60 -11.51
N ALA A 264 -18.50 20.44 -10.92
CA ALA A 264 -17.18 19.82 -11.01
C ALA A 264 -16.90 19.29 -12.42
N GLU A 265 -17.89 18.70 -13.09
CA GLU A 265 -17.75 18.20 -14.45
C GLU A 265 -17.61 19.37 -15.45
N GLU A 266 -18.37 20.44 -15.28
CA GLU A 266 -18.24 21.67 -16.06
C GLU A 266 -16.85 22.31 -15.87
N PHE A 267 -16.40 22.48 -14.62
CA PHE A 267 -15.09 23.02 -14.28
C PHE A 267 -13.93 22.25 -14.93
N VAL A 268 -13.96 20.91 -14.86
CA VAL A 268 -12.91 20.07 -15.47
C VAL A 268 -12.96 20.15 -17.00
N THR A 269 -14.15 20.24 -17.59
CA THR A 269 -14.32 20.36 -19.04
C THR A 269 -13.78 21.71 -19.53
N LEU A 270 -14.16 22.82 -18.91
CA LEU A 270 -13.62 24.15 -19.22
C LEU A 270 -12.11 24.22 -19.03
N THR A 271 -11.58 23.63 -17.95
CA THR A 271 -10.12 23.57 -17.73
C THR A 271 -9.40 22.90 -18.91
N LYS A 272 -9.98 21.84 -19.50
CA LYS A 272 -9.39 21.19 -20.68
C LYS A 272 -9.47 22.10 -21.90
N LEU A 273 -10.61 22.72 -22.15
CA LEU A 273 -10.82 23.59 -23.32
C LEU A 273 -9.90 24.81 -23.29
N ILE A 274 -9.85 25.54 -22.18
CA ILE A 274 -9.04 26.76 -22.03
C ILE A 274 -7.53 26.48 -22.20
N ASN A 275 -7.09 25.28 -21.85
CA ASN A 275 -5.68 24.86 -22.03
C ASN A 275 -5.38 24.31 -23.43
N THR A 276 -6.39 24.07 -24.25
CA THR A 276 -6.21 23.69 -25.66
C THR A 276 -5.93 24.94 -26.48
N LYS A 277 -4.88 24.88 -27.30
CA LYS A 277 -4.49 25.97 -28.21
C LYS A 277 -4.99 25.68 -29.62
N ILE A 278 -5.40 26.72 -30.32
CA ILE A 278 -5.78 26.70 -31.73
C ILE A 278 -4.64 27.36 -32.50
N ILE A 279 -4.19 26.71 -33.57
CA ILE A 279 -3.35 27.32 -34.58
C ILE A 279 -4.28 27.81 -35.68
N ASP A 280 -4.27 29.11 -35.96
CA ASP A 280 -5.03 29.69 -37.07
C ASP A 280 -4.32 29.50 -38.42
N LYS A 281 -4.97 29.93 -39.50
CA LYS A 281 -4.45 29.86 -40.87
C LYS A 281 -3.11 30.59 -41.06
N ASP A 282 -2.87 31.62 -40.25
CA ASP A 282 -1.66 32.45 -40.29
C ASP A 282 -0.54 31.87 -39.39
N GLY A 283 -0.80 30.73 -38.75
CA GLY A 283 0.14 30.04 -37.87
C GLY A 283 0.20 30.61 -36.44
N ASN A 284 -0.66 31.55 -36.08
CA ASN A 284 -0.69 32.16 -34.76
C ASN A 284 -1.43 31.27 -33.75
N GLU A 285 -0.97 31.33 -32.49
CA GLU A 285 -1.60 30.60 -31.39
C GLU A 285 -2.70 31.44 -30.73
N ARG A 286 -3.95 30.98 -30.84
CA ARG A 286 -5.08 31.55 -30.09
C ARG A 286 -5.73 30.55 -29.15
N VAL A 287 -6.62 31.06 -28.29
CA VAL A 287 -7.46 30.27 -27.38
C VAL A 287 -8.93 30.40 -27.81
N PHE A 288 -9.80 29.58 -27.21
CA PHE A 288 -11.23 29.70 -27.41
C PHE A 288 -11.76 31.00 -26.80
N ASN A 289 -12.69 31.65 -27.50
CA ASN A 289 -13.44 32.79 -26.97
C ASN A 289 -14.67 32.32 -26.15
N LYS A 290 -15.35 33.28 -25.51
CA LYS A 290 -16.51 33.02 -24.64
C LYS A 290 -17.65 32.28 -25.36
N GLU A 291 -17.95 32.64 -26.61
CA GLU A 291 -19.05 32.05 -27.38
C GLU A 291 -18.71 30.63 -27.85
N GLU A 292 -17.48 30.43 -28.34
CA GLU A 292 -16.95 29.11 -28.71
C GLU A 292 -17.00 28.17 -27.51
N LEU A 293 -16.56 28.62 -26.32
CA LEU A 293 -16.63 27.82 -25.09
C LEU A 293 -18.06 27.42 -24.74
N LYS A 294 -19.03 28.34 -24.87
CA LYS A 294 -20.45 28.07 -24.61
C LYS A 294 -20.99 27.01 -25.57
N LYS A 295 -20.80 27.18 -26.89
CA LYS A 295 -21.23 26.21 -27.91
C LYS A 295 -20.66 24.80 -27.65
N ILE A 296 -19.38 24.71 -27.27
CA ILE A 296 -18.73 23.41 -26.99
C ILE A 296 -19.26 22.76 -25.70
N ILE A 297 -19.52 23.54 -24.65
CA ILE A 297 -20.10 23.01 -23.41
C ILE A 297 -21.49 22.44 -23.66
N ASP A 298 -22.33 23.13 -24.44
CA ASP A 298 -23.66 22.64 -24.78
C ASP A 298 -23.59 21.38 -25.66
N LEU A 299 -22.65 21.32 -26.61
CA LEU A 299 -22.35 20.08 -27.35
C LEU A 299 -21.95 18.92 -26.42
N CYS A 300 -21.15 19.17 -25.38
CA CYS A 300 -20.76 18.15 -24.41
C CYS A 300 -21.92 17.67 -23.52
N LYS A 301 -22.97 18.48 -23.34
CA LYS A 301 -24.21 18.07 -22.66
C LYS A 301 -25.10 17.22 -23.57
N GLN A 302 -25.01 17.40 -24.89
CA GLN A 302 -25.74 16.58 -25.87
C GLN A 302 -25.04 15.24 -26.14
N SER A 303 -23.72 15.24 -26.26
CA SER A 303 -22.90 14.05 -26.56
C SER A 303 -21.82 13.85 -25.50
N GLU A 304 -21.73 12.63 -24.94
CA GLU A 304 -20.73 12.31 -23.91
C GLU A 304 -19.28 12.49 -24.40
N LYS A 305 -19.03 12.18 -25.68
CA LYS A 305 -17.70 12.14 -26.30
C LYS A 305 -17.73 12.75 -27.73
N PRO A 306 -17.94 14.07 -27.88
CA PRO A 306 -17.90 14.70 -29.20
C PRO A 306 -16.50 14.55 -29.82
N THR A 307 -16.42 14.38 -31.13
CA THR A 307 -15.13 14.36 -31.84
C THR A 307 -14.57 15.77 -31.99
N TYR A 308 -13.25 15.91 -32.08
CA TYR A 308 -12.65 17.23 -32.38
C TYR A 308 -13.10 17.79 -33.73
N ILE A 309 -13.44 16.92 -34.69
CA ILE A 309 -14.06 17.32 -35.96
C ILE A 309 -15.44 17.96 -35.70
N ARG A 310 -16.28 17.33 -34.87
CA ARG A 310 -17.57 17.89 -34.49
C ARG A 310 -17.43 19.18 -33.70
N ILE A 311 -16.42 19.31 -32.84
CA ILE A 311 -16.11 20.57 -32.16
C ILE A 311 -15.74 21.65 -33.18
N LYS A 312 -14.86 21.33 -34.13
CA LYS A 312 -14.44 22.23 -35.21
C LYS A 312 -15.64 22.76 -36.00
N SER A 313 -16.55 21.87 -36.40
CA SER A 313 -17.76 22.24 -37.13
C SER A 313 -18.75 23.04 -36.26
N THR A 314 -18.87 22.73 -34.97
CA THR A 314 -19.80 23.41 -34.05
C THR A 314 -19.43 24.86 -33.78
N ILE A 315 -18.13 25.16 -33.77
CA ILE A 315 -17.64 26.53 -33.60
C ILE A 315 -17.34 27.23 -34.93
N GLU A 316 -17.68 26.58 -36.06
CA GLU A 316 -17.44 27.11 -37.42
C GLU A 316 -15.97 27.52 -37.65
N LEU A 317 -15.04 26.72 -37.10
CA LEU A 317 -13.62 27.00 -37.24
C LEU A 317 -13.15 26.73 -38.67
N ASP A 318 -12.37 27.67 -39.20
CA ASP A 318 -11.78 27.63 -40.54
C ASP A 318 -11.11 26.29 -40.87
N LYS A 319 -11.20 25.86 -42.14
CA LYS A 319 -10.67 24.60 -42.66
C LYS A 319 -9.17 24.46 -42.41
N ASP A 320 -8.41 25.56 -42.50
CA ASP A 320 -6.95 25.55 -42.32
C ASP A 320 -6.51 25.68 -40.86
N SER A 321 -7.43 26.04 -39.96
CA SER A 321 -7.15 26.12 -38.53
C SER A 321 -7.25 24.74 -37.85
N TYR A 322 -6.40 24.49 -36.85
CA TYR A 322 -6.36 23.18 -36.16
C TYR A 322 -6.02 23.29 -34.67
N PHE A 323 -6.38 22.25 -33.90
CA PHE A 323 -6.07 22.19 -32.47
C PHE A 323 -4.64 21.69 -32.25
N LYS A 324 -3.81 22.47 -31.57
CA LYS A 324 -2.41 22.15 -31.31
C LYS A 324 -2.30 20.87 -30.48
N GLY A 325 -1.55 19.89 -31.00
CA GLY A 325 -1.35 18.60 -30.34
C GLY A 325 -2.52 17.62 -30.44
N VAL A 326 -3.45 17.85 -31.38
CA VAL A 326 -4.53 16.93 -31.72
C VAL A 326 -4.33 16.41 -33.13
N ASP A 327 -4.16 15.10 -33.27
CA ASP A 327 -4.15 14.44 -34.59
C ASP A 327 -5.61 14.24 -35.05
N PHE A 328 -6.00 14.81 -36.18
CA PHE A 328 -7.37 14.70 -36.71
C PHE A 328 -7.61 13.41 -37.50
N TYR A 329 -6.53 12.74 -37.91
CA TYR A 329 -6.54 11.55 -38.75
C TYR A 329 -5.64 10.45 -38.15
N ARG A 330 -6.03 9.18 -38.29
CA ARG A 330 -5.13 8.04 -38.04
C ARG A 330 -4.54 7.58 -39.37
N ILE A 331 -3.23 7.70 -39.53
CA ILE A 331 -2.51 7.17 -40.70
C ILE A 331 -2.09 5.74 -40.37
N ASP A 332 -2.59 4.76 -41.13
CA ASP A 332 -2.07 3.40 -41.09
C ASP A 332 -0.65 3.41 -41.70
N LYS A 333 0.35 3.03 -40.89
CA LYS A 333 1.75 3.11 -41.27
C LYS A 333 2.22 1.96 -42.16
N LYS A 334 1.41 0.91 -42.32
CA LYS A 334 1.73 -0.22 -43.20
C LYS A 334 1.14 -0.03 -44.59
N THR A 335 -0.07 0.52 -44.69
CA THR A 335 -0.77 0.70 -45.96
C THR A 335 -0.71 2.13 -46.50
N GLY A 336 -0.36 3.11 -45.66
CA GLY A 336 -0.42 4.52 -46.01
C GLY A 336 -1.85 5.09 -46.00
N GLU A 337 -2.86 4.27 -45.69
CA GLU A 337 -4.26 4.69 -45.71
C GLU A 337 -4.61 5.59 -44.54
N VAL A 338 -5.32 6.67 -44.85
CA VAL A 338 -5.83 7.63 -43.87
C VAL A 338 -7.20 7.14 -43.37
N SER A 339 -7.23 6.52 -42.19
CA SER A 339 -8.48 6.18 -41.51
C SER A 339 -9.10 7.43 -40.89
N LYS A 340 -10.35 7.74 -41.27
CA LYS A 340 -11.20 8.79 -40.68
C LYS A 340 -11.67 8.48 -39.25
N THR A 341 -10.93 7.74 -38.43
CA THR A 341 -11.28 7.60 -37.01
C THR A 341 -10.92 8.89 -36.26
N ALA A 342 -11.89 9.81 -36.21
CA ALA A 342 -11.73 11.13 -35.62
C ALA A 342 -11.43 11.07 -34.12
N THR A 343 -10.39 11.80 -33.68
CA THR A 343 -10.02 11.89 -32.27
C THR A 343 -11.17 12.44 -31.42
N GLN A 344 -11.51 11.75 -30.34
CA GLN A 344 -12.60 12.13 -29.43
C GLN A 344 -12.13 13.11 -28.35
N PHE A 345 -12.93 14.14 -28.10
CA PHE A 345 -12.78 14.99 -26.93
C PHE A 345 -13.45 14.32 -25.72
N ILE A 346 -12.65 13.99 -24.72
CA ILE A 346 -13.14 13.36 -23.49
C ILE A 346 -13.68 14.44 -22.56
N SER A 347 -14.96 14.77 -22.68
CA SER A 347 -15.65 15.65 -21.72
C SER A 347 -15.70 15.02 -20.33
N ALA A 348 -15.92 15.83 -19.28
CA ALA A 348 -16.05 15.29 -17.94
C ALA A 348 -17.50 14.95 -17.54
N PHE A 349 -18.52 15.31 -18.33
CA PHE A 349 -19.98 15.22 -18.07
C PHE A 349 -20.55 13.79 -17.96
N LYS A 350 -19.78 12.84 -17.45
CA LYS A 350 -20.21 11.44 -17.35
C LYS A 350 -21.34 11.26 -16.34
N GLY A 351 -21.26 11.93 -15.19
CA GLY A 351 -22.30 11.88 -14.16
C GLY A 351 -23.60 12.48 -14.68
N PHE A 352 -23.51 13.59 -15.40
CA PHE A 352 -24.64 14.19 -16.11
C PHE A 352 -25.31 13.21 -17.09
N HIS A 353 -24.54 12.55 -17.96
CA HIS A 353 -25.08 11.57 -18.92
C HIS A 353 -25.58 10.28 -18.26
N GLU A 354 -24.99 9.84 -17.15
CA GLU A 354 -25.49 8.71 -16.36
C GLU A 354 -26.85 9.03 -15.73
N LEU A 355 -27.03 10.24 -15.16
CA LEU A 355 -28.31 10.69 -14.62
C LEU A 355 -29.36 10.87 -15.73
N LYS A 356 -28.96 11.48 -16.86
CA LYS A 356 -29.81 11.67 -18.04
C LYS A 356 -30.47 10.36 -18.48
N LYS A 357 -29.67 9.32 -18.68
CA LYS A 357 -30.15 8.00 -19.11
C LYS A 357 -31.13 7.35 -18.13
N VAL A 358 -30.96 7.59 -16.82
CA VAL A 358 -31.89 7.05 -15.81
C VAL A 358 -33.21 7.81 -15.85
N VAL A 359 -33.16 9.14 -15.82
CA VAL A 359 -34.37 9.99 -15.85
C VAL A 359 -35.17 9.77 -17.12
N GLU A 360 -34.52 9.78 -18.29
CA GLU A 360 -35.19 9.58 -19.59
C GLU A 360 -35.87 8.20 -19.70
N LYS A 361 -35.25 7.16 -19.12
CA LYS A 361 -35.78 5.80 -19.17
C LYS A 361 -36.89 5.55 -18.15
N THR A 362 -36.82 6.17 -16.98
CA THR A 362 -37.80 5.97 -15.90
C THR A 362 -39.00 6.88 -16.05
N LEU A 363 -38.79 8.10 -16.52
CA LEU A 363 -39.82 9.13 -16.67
C LEU A 363 -39.91 9.55 -18.14
N SER A 364 -39.34 10.70 -18.52
CA SER A 364 -39.33 11.18 -19.90
C SER A 364 -38.19 12.16 -20.17
N ASN A 365 -37.96 12.49 -21.45
CA ASN A 365 -37.01 13.53 -21.84
C ASN A 365 -37.41 14.94 -21.35
N ILE A 366 -38.71 15.24 -21.22
CA ILE A 366 -39.20 16.52 -20.71
C ILE A 366 -38.80 16.67 -19.23
N HIS A 367 -38.96 15.63 -18.43
CA HIS A 367 -38.50 15.61 -17.03
C HIS A 367 -37.00 15.86 -16.92
N TRP A 368 -36.21 15.26 -17.81
CA TRP A 368 -34.78 15.52 -17.86
C TRP A 368 -34.46 16.98 -18.19
N GLN A 369 -35.14 17.57 -19.18
CA GLN A 369 -34.93 18.98 -19.53
C GLN A 369 -35.17 19.91 -18.34
N ASN A 370 -36.21 19.66 -17.54
CA ASN A 370 -36.50 20.43 -16.34
C ASN A 370 -35.44 20.22 -15.24
N ILE A 371 -35.09 18.96 -14.95
CA ILE A 371 -34.07 18.63 -13.94
C ILE A 371 -32.69 19.16 -14.33
N ALA A 372 -32.33 19.13 -15.62
CA ALA A 372 -31.03 19.54 -16.12
C ALA A 372 -30.75 21.04 -15.95
N GLN A 373 -31.79 21.86 -15.79
CA GLN A 373 -31.66 23.30 -15.52
C GLN A 373 -31.26 23.58 -14.07
N ASP A 374 -31.64 22.71 -13.12
CA ASP A 374 -31.28 22.87 -11.71
C ASP A 374 -29.91 22.26 -11.41
N LYS A 375 -28.88 23.07 -11.62
CA LYS A 375 -27.49 22.75 -11.27
C LYS A 375 -27.33 22.37 -9.78
N HIS A 376 -28.07 23.00 -8.86
CA HIS A 376 -27.94 22.74 -7.43
C HIS A 376 -28.50 21.35 -7.08
N LEU A 377 -29.65 20.99 -7.65
CA LEU A 377 -30.24 19.66 -7.55
C LEU A 377 -29.27 18.57 -8.03
N LEU A 378 -28.70 18.73 -9.24
CA LEU A 378 -27.73 17.76 -9.78
C LEU A 378 -26.49 17.61 -8.89
N ASN A 379 -25.99 18.72 -8.34
CA ASN A 379 -24.87 18.72 -7.40
C ASN A 379 -25.21 17.94 -6.11
N GLU A 380 -26.39 18.16 -5.54
CA GLU A 380 -26.82 17.50 -4.30
C GLU A 380 -27.09 16.00 -4.52
N ILE A 381 -27.72 15.60 -5.62
CA ILE A 381 -27.85 14.19 -6.00
C ILE A 381 -26.45 13.55 -6.09
N ALA A 382 -25.53 14.18 -6.81
CA ALA A 382 -24.19 13.65 -6.97
C ALA A 382 -23.42 13.53 -5.65
N LYS A 383 -23.65 14.46 -4.72
CA LYS A 383 -23.11 14.45 -3.36
C LYS A 383 -23.70 13.30 -2.55
N ILE A 384 -25.01 13.09 -2.54
CA ILE A 384 -25.64 11.97 -1.81
C ILE A 384 -25.02 10.63 -2.24
N PHE A 385 -24.94 10.36 -3.55
CA PHE A 385 -24.35 9.13 -4.09
C PHE A 385 -22.83 9.01 -3.84
N SER A 386 -22.13 10.13 -3.71
CA SER A 386 -20.68 10.12 -3.43
C SER A 386 -20.38 9.90 -1.94
N TYR A 387 -21.22 10.43 -1.05
CA TYR A 387 -21.04 10.38 0.41
C TYR A 387 -21.65 9.13 1.06
N HIS A 388 -22.74 8.61 0.50
CA HIS A 388 -23.48 7.46 1.02
C HIS A 388 -23.36 6.27 0.08
N LYS A 389 -23.31 5.07 0.69
CA LYS A 389 -23.19 3.77 -0.01
C LYS A 389 -24.20 2.74 0.51
N ASN A 390 -25.12 3.20 1.37
CA ASN A 390 -26.20 2.39 1.91
C ASN A 390 -27.49 2.89 1.28
N ASP A 391 -28.24 2.00 0.65
CA ASP A 391 -29.47 2.30 -0.07
C ASP A 391 -30.49 2.99 0.84
N ILE A 392 -30.70 2.49 2.07
CA ILE A 392 -31.64 3.09 3.03
C ILE A 392 -31.28 4.55 3.30
N LYS A 393 -29.99 4.83 3.49
CA LYS A 393 -29.54 6.19 3.77
C LYS A 393 -29.56 7.08 2.53
N ILE A 394 -29.31 6.51 1.35
CA ILE A 394 -29.43 7.25 0.08
C ILE A 394 -30.90 7.63 -0.14
N GLU A 395 -31.83 6.70 0.09
CA GLU A 395 -33.26 6.91 0.00
C GLU A 395 -33.73 7.99 0.99
N GLU A 396 -33.34 7.89 2.27
CA GLU A 396 -33.64 8.90 3.30
C GLU A 396 -33.16 10.30 2.91
N GLU A 397 -31.97 10.43 2.33
CA GLU A 397 -31.41 11.72 1.92
C GLU A 397 -32.03 12.22 0.61
N LEU A 398 -32.33 11.35 -0.36
CA LEU A 398 -33.00 11.72 -1.60
C LEU A 398 -34.46 12.16 -1.39
N LYS A 399 -35.18 11.55 -0.44
CA LYS A 399 -36.55 11.98 -0.08
C LYS A 399 -36.61 13.42 0.43
N LYS A 400 -35.53 13.90 1.07
CA LYS A 400 -35.39 15.28 1.55
C LYS A 400 -35.06 16.28 0.44
N VAL A 401 -34.62 15.79 -0.72
CA VAL A 401 -34.32 16.64 -1.88
C VAL A 401 -35.64 17.11 -2.50
N LYS A 402 -35.73 18.42 -2.76
CA LYS A 402 -36.88 19.01 -3.45
C LYS A 402 -36.72 18.81 -4.95
N PHE A 403 -37.57 17.96 -5.53
CA PHE A 403 -37.74 17.85 -6.98
C PHE A 403 -38.93 18.74 -7.34
N ASN A 404 -38.67 19.97 -7.80
CA ASN A 404 -39.73 20.97 -7.98
C ASN A 404 -40.75 20.61 -9.08
N THR A 405 -40.44 19.62 -9.91
CA THR A 405 -41.20 19.27 -11.12
C THR A 405 -41.75 17.85 -11.12
N LEU A 406 -41.63 17.10 -10.01
CA LEU A 406 -42.07 15.70 -9.92
C LEU A 406 -43.13 15.54 -8.84
N ASP A 407 -44.14 14.72 -9.12
CA ASP A 407 -45.07 14.27 -8.08
C ASP A 407 -44.42 13.22 -7.15
N GLU A 408 -45.10 12.86 -6.06
CA GLU A 408 -44.55 11.93 -5.07
C GLU A 408 -44.40 10.49 -5.59
N ASN A 409 -45.22 10.06 -6.57
CA ASN A 409 -45.09 8.74 -7.19
C ASN A 409 -43.92 8.70 -8.16
N GLU A 410 -43.81 9.70 -9.06
CA GLU A 410 -42.69 9.87 -9.98
C GLU A 410 -41.36 9.98 -9.24
N LYS A 411 -41.34 10.77 -8.16
CA LYS A 411 -40.19 10.91 -7.27
C LYS A 411 -39.79 9.59 -6.65
N LYS A 412 -40.75 8.80 -6.16
CA LYS A 412 -40.48 7.47 -5.58
C LYS A 412 -39.90 6.52 -6.63
N MET A 413 -40.51 6.43 -7.80
CA MET A 413 -40.01 5.61 -8.92
C MET A 413 -38.60 6.00 -9.35
N LEU A 414 -38.34 7.31 -9.47
CA LEU A 414 -37.02 7.81 -9.83
C LEU A 414 -35.98 7.50 -8.76
N ILE A 415 -36.30 7.65 -7.47
CA ILE A 415 -35.39 7.35 -6.37
C ILE A 415 -34.99 5.87 -6.39
N ASP A 416 -35.94 4.96 -6.60
CA ASP A 416 -35.67 3.52 -6.65
C ASP A 416 -34.71 3.18 -7.80
N GLU A 417 -34.96 3.72 -8.99
CA GLU A 417 -34.10 3.47 -10.15
C GLU A 417 -32.70 4.10 -10.01
N LEU A 418 -32.62 5.32 -9.47
CA LEU A 418 -31.35 5.99 -9.18
C LEU A 418 -30.53 5.16 -8.19
N ILE A 419 -31.16 4.65 -7.13
CA ILE A 419 -30.53 3.79 -6.14
C ILE A 419 -29.97 2.52 -6.81
N GLU A 420 -30.69 1.92 -7.77
CA GLU A 420 -30.23 0.73 -8.46
C GLU A 420 -29.04 0.98 -9.42
N LYS A 421 -29.11 2.05 -10.22
CA LYS A 421 -28.20 2.26 -11.35
C LYS A 421 -27.01 3.19 -11.09
N ILE A 422 -27.11 4.10 -10.11
CA ILE A 422 -26.11 5.15 -9.91
C ILE A 422 -25.14 4.82 -8.79
N GLN A 423 -23.85 5.00 -9.09
CA GLN A 423 -22.79 4.94 -8.08
C GLN A 423 -21.67 5.94 -8.42
N PHE A 424 -21.50 6.96 -7.58
CA PHE A 424 -20.47 7.97 -7.78
C PHE A 424 -19.30 7.86 -6.79
N GLU A 425 -18.11 8.14 -7.28
CA GLU A 425 -16.88 8.06 -6.50
C GLU A 425 -15.95 9.24 -6.84
N HIS A 426 -14.98 9.46 -5.96
CA HIS A 426 -13.95 10.49 -6.07
C HIS A 426 -14.43 11.94 -5.86
N PHE A 427 -13.47 12.78 -5.49
CA PHE A 427 -13.66 14.18 -5.18
C PHE A 427 -12.54 15.01 -5.83
N LEU A 428 -12.82 16.26 -6.20
CA LEU A 428 -11.81 17.24 -6.64
C LEU A 428 -11.04 17.81 -5.44
N HIS A 429 -10.06 18.69 -5.66
CA HIS A 429 -9.32 19.37 -4.58
C HIS A 429 -10.00 20.64 -4.05
N VAL A 430 -10.94 21.19 -4.84
CA VAL A 430 -11.73 22.38 -4.53
C VAL A 430 -13.17 22.01 -4.18
N SER A 431 -13.93 22.90 -3.53
CA SER A 431 -15.34 22.70 -3.14
C SER A 431 -16.27 23.16 -4.25
N ILE A 432 -17.54 22.74 -4.21
CA ILE A 432 -18.57 23.24 -5.13
C ILE A 432 -18.67 24.77 -5.02
N LYS A 433 -18.71 25.31 -3.80
CA LYS A 433 -18.70 26.76 -3.55
C LYS A 433 -17.53 27.49 -4.21
N ALA A 434 -16.31 26.95 -4.12
CA ALA A 434 -15.14 27.56 -4.76
C ALA A 434 -15.25 27.48 -6.29
N ILE A 435 -15.69 26.34 -6.80
CA ILE A 435 -15.91 26.13 -8.24
C ILE A 435 -16.95 27.11 -8.78
N ASP A 436 -18.08 27.28 -8.10
CA ASP A 436 -19.15 28.19 -8.55
C ASP A 436 -18.71 29.65 -8.62
N LYS A 437 -17.79 30.07 -7.75
CA LYS A 437 -17.15 31.40 -7.85
C LYS A 437 -16.15 31.51 -9.00
N ILE A 438 -15.50 30.41 -9.38
CA ILE A 438 -14.45 30.36 -10.41
C ILE A 438 -15.05 30.23 -11.81
N LEU A 439 -16.14 29.46 -11.96
CA LEU A 439 -16.77 29.15 -13.24
C LEU A 439 -17.09 30.39 -14.09
N PRO A 440 -17.65 31.50 -13.56
CA PRO A 440 -17.92 32.69 -14.36
C PRO A 440 -16.69 33.21 -15.10
N PHE A 441 -15.54 33.32 -14.42
CA PHE A 441 -14.28 33.74 -15.02
C PHE A 441 -13.76 32.75 -16.06
N MET A 442 -13.97 31.45 -15.85
CA MET A 442 -13.57 30.44 -16.82
C MET A 442 -14.45 30.44 -18.07
N HIS A 443 -15.74 30.78 -17.94
CA HIS A 443 -16.60 31.02 -19.11
C HIS A 443 -16.14 32.24 -19.92
N GLU A 444 -15.49 33.23 -19.30
CA GLU A 444 -14.80 34.33 -19.99
C GLU A 444 -13.47 33.92 -20.63
N GLY A 445 -13.04 32.65 -20.48
CA GLY A 445 -11.78 32.14 -21.02
C GLY A 445 -10.56 32.32 -20.10
N LYS A 446 -10.74 32.87 -18.88
CA LYS A 446 -9.63 33.01 -17.92
C LYS A 446 -9.16 31.65 -17.42
N ARG A 447 -7.85 31.48 -17.27
CA ARG A 447 -7.27 30.25 -16.72
C ARG A 447 -7.59 30.13 -15.23
N TYR A 448 -7.48 28.91 -14.69
CA TYR A 448 -7.72 28.66 -13.27
C TYR A 448 -6.87 29.53 -12.35
N ASP A 449 -5.57 29.72 -12.66
CA ASP A 449 -4.66 30.56 -11.87
C ASP A 449 -5.05 32.04 -11.91
N GLU A 450 -5.51 32.53 -13.06
CA GLU A 450 -6.01 33.90 -13.24
C GLU A 450 -7.32 34.13 -12.49
N ALA A 451 -8.27 33.20 -12.60
CA ALA A 451 -9.54 33.27 -11.87
C ALA A 451 -9.32 33.25 -10.35
N VAL A 452 -8.44 32.38 -9.86
CA VAL A 452 -8.09 32.30 -8.43
C VAL A 452 -7.40 33.58 -7.93
N LYS A 453 -6.49 34.15 -8.73
CA LYS A 453 -5.82 35.42 -8.41
C LYS A 453 -6.82 36.59 -8.37
N THR A 454 -7.72 36.66 -9.35
CA THR A 454 -8.77 37.69 -9.44
C THR A 454 -9.71 37.64 -8.23
N LEU A 455 -10.05 36.43 -7.78
CA LEU A 455 -10.87 36.21 -6.58
C LEU A 455 -10.16 36.49 -5.25
N GLY A 456 -8.88 36.90 -5.27
CA GLY A 456 -8.12 37.23 -4.06
C GLY A 456 -7.82 36.02 -3.16
N TYR A 457 -7.93 34.79 -3.66
CA TYR A 457 -7.54 33.61 -2.89
C TYR A 457 -6.03 33.63 -2.64
N LYS A 458 -5.61 33.94 -1.41
CA LYS A 458 -4.20 33.87 -1.02
C LYS A 458 -3.73 32.42 -1.06
N SER A 459 -2.57 32.17 -1.68
CA SER A 459 -1.85 30.91 -1.48
C SER A 459 -1.62 30.71 0.01
N LEU A 460 -1.95 29.52 0.53
CA LEU A 460 -1.87 29.15 1.96
C LEU A 460 -0.40 29.04 2.47
N SER A 461 0.52 29.90 2.04
CA SER A 461 1.86 29.95 2.60
C SER A 461 1.78 30.56 3.99
N GLY A 462 1.98 29.74 5.03
CA GLY A 462 2.11 30.22 6.40
C GLY A 462 3.36 31.09 6.58
N LYS A 463 3.46 31.76 7.74
CA LYS A 463 4.70 32.46 8.13
C LYS A 463 5.83 31.43 8.26
N LYS A 464 6.97 31.71 7.64
CA LYS A 464 8.17 30.87 7.76
C LYS A 464 8.68 30.93 9.21
N GLU A 465 9.21 29.82 9.71
CA GLU A 465 9.74 29.72 11.06
C GLU A 465 11.25 29.44 11.04
N ARG A 466 11.95 29.82 12.12
CA ARG A 466 13.39 29.52 12.29
C ARG A 466 13.68 28.02 12.25
N LEU A 467 12.83 27.20 12.86
CA LEU A 467 12.94 25.74 12.85
C LEU A 467 11.86 25.13 11.96
N LEU A 468 12.18 24.02 11.31
CA LEU A 468 11.19 23.32 10.50
C LEU A 468 10.09 22.74 11.41
N ARG A 469 8.86 23.22 11.23
CA ARG A 469 7.69 22.76 12.00
C ARG A 469 7.32 21.31 11.71
N GLY A 470 6.49 20.74 12.59
CA GLY A 470 5.90 19.43 12.37
C GLY A 470 4.73 19.47 11.38
N LEU A 471 4.40 18.31 10.81
CA LEU A 471 3.16 18.15 10.04
C LEU A 471 1.96 18.35 10.97
N ASN A 472 1.02 19.19 10.57
CA ASN A 472 -0.23 19.41 11.30
C ASN A 472 -1.22 18.24 11.05
N LYS A 473 -2.34 18.21 11.78
CA LYS A 473 -3.36 17.15 11.65
C LYS A 473 -3.91 17.00 10.22
N LYS A 474 -4.02 18.10 9.46
CA LYS A 474 -4.54 18.10 8.08
C LYS A 474 -3.52 17.46 7.14
N GLU A 475 -2.28 17.92 7.15
CA GLU A 475 -1.18 17.36 6.34
C GLU A 475 -0.94 15.89 6.67
N MET A 476 -1.06 15.52 7.95
CA MET A 476 -1.01 14.13 8.40
C MET A 476 -2.15 13.26 7.86
N ASN A 477 -3.30 13.83 7.53
CA ASN A 477 -4.42 13.10 6.94
C ASN A 477 -4.35 13.07 5.42
N GLU A 478 -3.93 14.17 4.78
CA GLU A 478 -3.76 14.27 3.32
C GLU A 478 -2.62 13.41 2.82
N LEU A 479 -1.49 13.39 3.53
CA LEU A 479 -0.41 12.47 3.25
C LEU A 479 -0.83 11.08 3.73
N THR A 480 -1.17 10.17 2.83
CA THR A 480 -1.62 8.82 3.24
C THR A 480 -0.45 7.87 3.46
N ASN A 481 0.65 8.06 2.73
CA ASN A 481 1.80 7.16 2.76
C ASN A 481 2.60 7.28 4.08
N PRO A 482 2.66 6.22 4.91
CA PRO A 482 3.40 6.22 6.18
C PRO A 482 4.93 6.27 6.00
N VAL A 483 5.48 5.81 4.87
CA VAL A 483 6.91 5.88 4.57
C VAL A 483 7.34 7.33 4.42
N VAL A 484 6.59 8.09 3.60
CA VAL A 484 6.84 9.53 3.37
C VAL A 484 6.73 10.33 4.67
N LYS A 485 5.69 10.07 5.49
CA LYS A 485 5.55 10.70 6.82
C LYS A 485 6.77 10.51 7.70
N ARG A 486 7.31 9.28 7.73
CA ARG A 486 8.48 8.96 8.55
C ARG A 486 9.72 9.66 8.03
N ALA A 487 9.92 9.67 6.72
CA ALA A 487 11.04 10.39 6.10
C ALA A 487 10.99 11.88 6.43
N ILE A 488 9.85 12.56 6.22
CA ILE A 488 9.67 13.98 6.60
C ILE A 488 9.99 14.22 8.08
N ALA A 489 9.49 13.36 8.97
CA ALA A 489 9.75 13.47 10.40
C ALA A 489 11.24 13.30 10.75
N GLN A 490 11.99 12.45 10.03
CA GLN A 490 13.43 12.31 10.21
C GLN A 490 14.19 13.48 9.60
N THR A 491 13.83 13.94 8.40
CA THR A 491 14.41 15.13 7.77
C THR A 491 14.27 16.34 8.69
N ARG A 492 13.07 16.56 9.25
CA ARG A 492 12.84 17.60 10.27
C ARG A 492 13.79 17.48 11.47
N LYS A 493 13.98 16.27 12.00
CA LYS A 493 14.88 16.05 13.15
C LYS A 493 16.34 16.36 12.80
N VAL A 494 16.80 15.97 11.61
CA VAL A 494 18.14 16.26 11.11
C VAL A 494 18.30 17.77 10.90
N VAL A 495 17.45 18.39 10.08
CA VAL A 495 17.50 19.83 9.78
C VAL A 495 17.46 20.67 11.06
N ASN A 496 16.53 20.40 11.98
CA ASN A 496 16.44 21.17 13.23
C ASN A 496 17.64 20.93 14.15
N ALA A 497 18.25 19.75 14.15
CA ALA A 497 19.48 19.51 14.90
C ALA A 497 20.66 20.26 14.29
N LEU A 498 20.74 20.32 12.95
CA LEU A 498 21.75 21.09 12.24
C LEU A 498 21.58 22.60 12.50
N ILE A 499 20.36 23.14 12.44
CA ILE A 499 20.08 24.56 12.71
C ILE A 499 20.46 24.93 14.15
N ARG A 500 20.14 24.07 15.14
CA ARG A 500 20.53 24.32 16.53
C ARG A 500 22.04 24.35 16.73
N LYS A 501 22.79 23.51 16.02
CA LYS A 501 24.24 23.40 16.18
C LYS A 501 25.02 24.41 15.34
N TYR A 502 24.54 24.72 14.13
CA TYR A 502 25.28 25.49 13.14
C TYR A 502 24.58 26.81 12.75
N GLY A 503 23.40 27.13 13.27
CA GLY A 503 22.64 28.31 12.88
C GLY A 503 21.87 28.13 11.56
N GLN A 504 21.29 29.22 11.05
CA GLN A 504 20.51 29.21 9.81
C GLN A 504 21.37 29.00 8.56
N PHE A 505 20.73 28.52 7.50
CA PHE A 505 21.35 28.29 6.19
C PHE A 505 20.91 29.33 5.18
N ASP A 506 21.81 29.66 4.26
CA ASP A 506 21.49 30.53 3.12
C ASP A 506 20.61 29.79 2.12
N LYS A 507 20.97 28.53 1.84
CA LYS A 507 20.27 27.66 0.89
C LYS A 507 20.20 26.21 1.35
N VAL A 508 19.21 25.51 0.83
CA VAL A 508 19.07 24.05 0.96
C VAL A 508 19.05 23.43 -0.42
N HIS A 509 19.97 22.50 -0.68
CA HIS A 509 20.03 21.72 -1.90
C HIS A 509 19.52 20.30 -1.63
N ILE A 510 18.61 19.83 -2.47
CA ILE A 510 17.94 18.54 -2.30
C ILE A 510 18.10 17.71 -3.56
N GLU A 511 18.58 16.48 -3.44
CA GLU A 511 18.56 15.53 -4.54
C GLU A 511 17.13 15.10 -4.85
N LEU A 512 16.74 15.25 -6.12
CA LEU A 512 15.51 14.70 -6.68
C LEU A 512 15.84 13.70 -7.78
N THR A 513 15.11 12.59 -7.78
CA THR A 513 14.98 11.70 -8.94
C THR A 513 14.09 12.35 -10.00
N ARG A 514 14.52 13.48 -10.57
CA ARG A 514 13.87 14.08 -11.75
C ARG A 514 14.42 13.44 -13.03
N GLU A 515 13.57 13.27 -14.03
CA GLU A 515 14.04 13.02 -15.39
C GLU A 515 14.60 14.33 -15.99
N ILE A 516 15.65 14.26 -16.81
CA ILE A 516 16.22 15.43 -17.50
C ILE A 516 15.28 15.87 -18.62
N LYS A 517 15.34 17.16 -18.98
CA LYS A 517 14.69 17.71 -20.17
C LYS A 517 15.14 16.94 -21.42
N LYS A 518 14.23 16.15 -21.99
CA LYS A 518 14.47 15.32 -23.18
C LYS A 518 14.52 16.20 -24.45
N SER A 519 15.28 15.80 -25.46
CA SER A 519 15.36 16.47 -26.77
C SER A 519 14.01 16.45 -27.50
N HIS A 520 13.81 17.28 -28.54
CA HIS A 520 12.58 17.27 -29.33
C HIS A 520 12.32 15.89 -29.95
N LYS A 521 13.36 15.24 -30.49
CA LYS A 521 13.28 13.88 -31.04
C LYS A 521 12.93 12.84 -29.97
N ASP A 522 13.51 12.93 -28.78
CA ASP A 522 13.19 12.03 -27.66
C ASP A 522 11.77 12.24 -27.11
N ARG A 523 11.29 13.49 -27.06
CA ARG A 523 9.90 13.81 -26.70
C ARG A 523 8.93 13.30 -27.74
N SER A 524 9.17 13.60 -29.01
CA SER A 524 8.36 13.09 -30.12
C SER A 524 8.35 11.56 -30.16
N LYS A 525 9.49 10.90 -29.88
CA LYS A 525 9.57 9.44 -29.75
C LYS A 525 8.72 8.93 -28.58
N LEU A 526 8.79 9.58 -27.42
CA LEU A 526 7.97 9.21 -26.25
C LEU A 526 6.47 9.47 -26.46
N GLU A 527 6.11 10.59 -27.08
CA GLU A 527 4.73 10.90 -27.46
C GLU A 527 4.23 9.87 -28.46
N LYS A 528 5.02 9.55 -29.49
CA LYS A 528 4.72 8.46 -30.44
C LYS A 528 4.63 7.10 -29.75
N ASP A 529 5.48 6.79 -28.78
CA ASP A 529 5.44 5.53 -28.03
C ASP A 529 4.24 5.47 -27.07
N MET A 530 3.85 6.60 -26.47
CA MET A 530 2.65 6.75 -25.64
C MET A 530 1.38 6.62 -26.48
N GLN A 531 1.34 7.26 -27.65
CA GLN A 531 0.24 7.17 -28.60
C GLN A 531 0.12 5.75 -29.14
N LYS A 532 1.22 5.14 -29.63
CA LYS A 532 1.25 3.72 -30.01
C LYS A 532 0.78 2.82 -28.87
N TYR A 533 1.19 3.08 -27.63
CA TYR A 533 0.73 2.31 -26.48
C TYR A 533 -0.78 2.48 -26.26
N GLN A 534 -1.32 3.68 -26.45
CA GLN A 534 -2.73 3.98 -26.32
C GLN A 534 -3.55 3.34 -27.44
N ASP A 535 -3.08 3.41 -28.68
CA ASP A 535 -3.68 2.74 -29.85
C ASP A 535 -3.68 1.22 -29.69
N ILE A 536 -2.55 0.64 -29.28
CA ILE A 536 -2.45 -0.79 -28.94
C ILE A 536 -3.44 -1.13 -27.83
N LYS A 537 -3.54 -0.31 -26.78
CA LYS A 537 -4.48 -0.55 -25.68
C LYS A 537 -5.93 -0.47 -26.15
N GLU A 538 -6.29 0.47 -27.01
CA GLU A 538 -7.63 0.56 -27.62
C GLU A 538 -7.92 -0.64 -28.51
N GLY A 539 -7.00 -1.05 -29.38
CA GLY A 539 -7.15 -2.24 -30.22
C GLY A 539 -7.37 -3.51 -29.38
N ILE A 540 -6.61 -3.67 -28.30
CA ILE A 540 -6.78 -4.77 -27.33
C ILE A 540 -8.15 -4.71 -26.65
N VAL A 541 -8.63 -3.51 -26.28
CA VAL A 541 -9.95 -3.34 -25.67
C VAL A 541 -11.06 -3.70 -26.65
N ASN A 542 -10.98 -3.24 -27.89
CA ASN A 542 -11.98 -3.52 -28.92
C ASN A 542 -12.04 -5.01 -29.24
N LYS A 543 -10.88 -5.65 -29.44
CA LYS A 543 -10.82 -7.09 -29.68
C LYS A 543 -11.35 -7.90 -28.49
N PHE A 544 -11.10 -7.46 -27.26
CA PHE A 544 -11.70 -8.09 -26.10
C PHE A 544 -13.25 -7.94 -26.08
N ILE A 545 -13.78 -6.80 -26.51
CA ILE A 545 -15.24 -6.60 -26.59
C ILE A 545 -15.83 -7.51 -27.65
N GLU A 546 -15.16 -7.69 -28.78
CA GLU A 546 -15.53 -8.63 -29.84
C GLU A 546 -15.54 -10.08 -29.33
N ASP A 547 -14.44 -10.53 -28.72
CA ASP A 547 -14.29 -11.92 -28.27
C ASP A 547 -15.21 -12.30 -27.08
N TYR A 548 -15.59 -11.34 -26.22
CA TYR A 548 -16.31 -11.62 -24.96
C TYR A 548 -17.61 -10.85 -24.76
N GLY A 549 -18.04 -10.03 -25.72
CA GLY A 549 -19.29 -9.25 -25.67
C GLY A 549 -19.37 -8.22 -24.53
N LYS A 550 -18.25 -7.87 -23.90
CA LYS A 550 -18.22 -6.96 -22.74
C LYS A 550 -16.93 -6.13 -22.67
N ALA A 551 -17.00 -4.94 -22.08
CA ALA A 551 -15.81 -4.13 -21.83
C ALA A 551 -14.86 -4.80 -20.81
N PRO A 552 -13.54 -4.86 -21.08
CA PRO A 552 -12.58 -5.51 -20.19
C PRO A 552 -12.36 -4.72 -18.90
N ARG A 553 -12.35 -5.41 -17.76
CA ARG A 553 -11.84 -4.85 -16.48
C ARG A 553 -10.31 -4.81 -16.50
N GLY A 554 -9.70 -3.97 -15.66
CA GLY A 554 -8.24 -3.76 -15.69
C GLY A 554 -7.37 -5.03 -15.63
N ASN A 555 -7.78 -6.06 -14.87
CA ASN A 555 -7.06 -7.33 -14.80
C ASN A 555 -7.36 -8.28 -15.98
N GLU A 556 -8.57 -8.20 -16.55
CA GLU A 556 -8.96 -8.97 -17.73
C GLU A 556 -8.21 -8.44 -18.96
N LEU A 557 -8.14 -7.12 -19.09
CA LEU A 557 -7.33 -6.44 -20.11
C LEU A 557 -5.85 -6.83 -20.01
N LEU A 558 -5.33 -6.91 -18.78
CA LEU A 558 -3.95 -7.31 -18.55
C LEU A 558 -3.69 -8.77 -18.93
N LYS A 559 -4.60 -9.68 -18.58
CA LYS A 559 -4.51 -11.10 -19.00
C LYS A 559 -4.51 -11.23 -20.51
N PHE A 560 -5.49 -10.61 -21.18
CA PHE A 560 -5.65 -10.68 -22.63
C PHE A 560 -4.45 -10.08 -23.36
N ARG A 561 -3.93 -8.95 -22.86
CA ARG A 561 -2.70 -8.36 -23.36
C ARG A 561 -1.50 -9.30 -23.24
N LEU A 562 -1.32 -9.95 -22.09
CA LEU A 562 -0.20 -10.88 -21.88
C LEU A 562 -0.33 -12.14 -22.74
N LEU A 563 -1.57 -12.60 -22.97
CA LEU A 563 -1.87 -13.72 -23.86
C LEU A 563 -1.40 -13.44 -25.28
N GLN A 564 -1.72 -12.26 -25.81
CA GLN A 564 -1.25 -11.81 -27.13
C GLN A 564 0.27 -11.56 -27.17
N GLU A 565 0.86 -11.01 -26.10
CA GLU A 565 2.31 -10.79 -26.01
C GLU A 565 3.10 -12.11 -26.07
N GLN A 566 2.48 -13.22 -25.65
CA GLN A 566 3.08 -14.55 -25.57
C GLN A 566 2.55 -15.50 -26.64
N ASP A 567 2.01 -14.98 -27.75
CA ASP A 567 1.50 -15.76 -28.87
C ASP A 567 0.60 -16.93 -28.42
N TYR A 568 -0.29 -16.65 -27.46
CA TYR A 568 -1.24 -17.62 -26.90
C TYR A 568 -0.59 -18.85 -26.26
N ARG A 569 0.65 -18.74 -25.76
CA ARG A 569 1.34 -19.84 -25.07
C ARG A 569 1.64 -19.52 -23.61
N CYS A 570 1.56 -20.54 -22.78
CA CYS A 570 1.99 -20.50 -21.39
C CYS A 570 3.51 -20.31 -21.34
N ILE A 571 3.97 -19.26 -20.66
CA ILE A 571 5.40 -18.93 -20.67
C ILE A 571 6.26 -20.04 -20.07
N TYR A 572 5.76 -20.80 -19.09
CA TYR A 572 6.56 -21.82 -18.40
C TYR A 572 6.44 -23.20 -19.01
N SER A 573 5.28 -23.59 -19.55
CA SER A 573 5.07 -24.94 -20.06
C SER A 573 5.07 -25.04 -21.58
N GLY A 574 5.09 -23.93 -22.32
CA GLY A 574 5.00 -23.91 -23.79
C GLY A 574 3.61 -24.25 -24.35
N LYS A 575 2.76 -24.90 -23.57
CA LYS A 575 1.37 -25.26 -23.91
C LYS A 575 0.57 -24.06 -24.42
N GLU A 576 -0.19 -24.28 -25.47
CA GLU A 576 -1.14 -23.33 -26.02
C GLU A 576 -2.27 -23.02 -25.01
N LEU A 577 -2.74 -21.78 -25.04
CA LEU A 577 -3.72 -21.21 -24.14
C LEU A 577 -4.94 -20.76 -24.95
N GLU A 578 -6.05 -21.43 -24.71
CA GLU A 578 -7.35 -21.17 -25.33
C GLU A 578 -7.89 -19.78 -24.92
N PRO A 579 -8.08 -18.85 -25.86
CA PRO A 579 -8.61 -17.52 -25.58
C PRO A 579 -9.99 -17.58 -24.90
N GLU A 580 -10.87 -18.47 -25.33
CA GLU A 580 -12.26 -18.60 -24.84
C GLU A 580 -12.29 -18.87 -23.32
N ARG A 581 -11.26 -19.58 -22.83
CA ARG A 581 -11.10 -19.97 -21.42
C ARG A 581 -10.31 -18.98 -20.58
N LEU A 582 -9.84 -17.85 -21.14
CA LEU A 582 -9.06 -16.83 -20.44
C LEU A 582 -9.76 -16.30 -19.17
N LEU A 583 -11.08 -16.16 -19.25
CA LEU A 583 -11.97 -15.70 -18.17
C LEU A 583 -12.37 -16.83 -17.22
N GLU A 584 -12.10 -18.09 -17.57
CA GLU A 584 -12.40 -19.25 -16.74
C GLU A 584 -11.59 -19.18 -15.44
N TYR A 585 -12.29 -19.39 -14.32
CA TYR A 585 -11.64 -19.40 -13.04
C TYR A 585 -10.74 -20.63 -12.89
N GLY A 586 -9.43 -20.39 -12.85
CA GLY A 586 -8.44 -21.41 -12.52
C GLY A 586 -7.67 -21.97 -13.71
N TYR A 587 -7.95 -21.49 -14.92
CA TYR A 587 -7.21 -21.87 -16.12
C TYR A 587 -5.82 -21.20 -16.14
N VAL A 588 -5.80 -19.86 -16.24
CA VAL A 588 -4.56 -19.07 -16.33
C VAL A 588 -4.45 -18.01 -15.24
N GLU A 589 -3.21 -17.74 -14.82
CA GLU A 589 -2.85 -16.70 -13.87
C GLU A 589 -1.77 -15.78 -14.43
N ILE A 590 -1.74 -14.55 -13.90
CA ILE A 590 -0.61 -13.64 -14.11
C ILE A 590 0.40 -13.93 -13.01
N ASP A 591 1.61 -14.29 -13.41
CA ASP A 591 2.74 -14.48 -12.52
C ASP A 591 3.73 -13.31 -12.59
N HIS A 592 4.44 -13.09 -11.48
CA HIS A 592 5.59 -12.22 -11.42
C HIS A 592 6.86 -13.02 -11.73
N ILE A 593 7.52 -12.70 -12.83
CA ILE A 593 8.75 -13.39 -13.27
C ILE A 593 9.75 -13.45 -12.11
N LEU A 594 10.15 -12.27 -11.62
CA LEU A 594 10.88 -12.11 -10.37
C LEU A 594 9.86 -11.96 -9.23
N PRO A 595 9.87 -12.84 -8.21
CA PRO A 595 8.87 -12.85 -7.14
C PRO A 595 8.68 -11.48 -6.52
N PHE A 596 7.42 -11.02 -6.43
CA PHE A 596 7.10 -9.70 -5.88
C PHE A 596 7.63 -9.52 -4.44
N SER A 597 7.61 -10.58 -3.63
CA SER A 597 8.16 -10.62 -2.26
C SER A 597 9.67 -10.29 -2.19
N ARG A 598 10.40 -10.53 -3.28
CA ARG A 598 11.85 -10.36 -3.41
C ARG A 598 12.24 -9.14 -4.26
N SER A 599 11.41 -8.72 -5.21
CA SER A 599 11.71 -7.60 -6.13
C SER A 599 10.94 -6.30 -5.86
N LEU A 600 9.76 -6.38 -5.21
CA LEU A 600 8.74 -5.32 -5.16
C LEU A 600 8.39 -4.73 -6.55
N GLU A 601 8.62 -5.47 -7.64
CA GLU A 601 8.38 -5.02 -9.01
C GLU A 601 7.01 -5.50 -9.51
N ASP A 602 6.02 -4.60 -9.55
CA ASP A 602 4.70 -4.89 -10.13
C ASP A 602 4.56 -4.39 -11.60
N ALA A 603 5.67 -3.99 -12.22
CA ALA A 603 5.67 -3.46 -13.58
C ALA A 603 5.28 -4.51 -14.62
N MET A 604 4.74 -4.07 -15.76
CA MET A 604 4.36 -4.93 -16.89
C MET A 604 5.53 -5.81 -17.37
N LEU A 605 6.76 -5.30 -17.28
CA LEU A 605 7.98 -6.04 -17.65
C LEU A 605 8.28 -7.24 -16.75
N ASN A 606 7.68 -7.30 -15.55
CA ASN A 606 7.84 -8.40 -14.62
C ASN A 606 6.61 -9.32 -14.61
N LYS A 607 5.63 -9.13 -15.52
CA LYS A 607 4.38 -9.90 -15.56
C LYS A 607 4.31 -10.77 -16.81
N VAL A 608 3.86 -12.00 -16.62
CA VAL A 608 3.65 -13.03 -17.66
C VAL A 608 2.36 -13.78 -17.39
N ILE A 609 1.75 -14.36 -18.41
CA ILE A 609 0.60 -15.25 -18.28
C ILE A 609 1.06 -16.71 -18.33
N CYS A 610 0.54 -17.53 -17.44
CA CYS A 610 0.84 -18.95 -17.40
C CYS A 610 -0.37 -19.75 -16.93
N LEU A 611 -0.32 -21.06 -17.15
CA LEU A 611 -1.25 -21.99 -16.52
C LEU A 611 -1.17 -21.84 -15.01
N LYS A 612 -2.33 -21.91 -14.35
CA LYS A 612 -2.39 -21.79 -12.89
C LYS A 612 -1.51 -22.81 -12.17
N THR A 613 -1.45 -24.04 -12.70
CA THR A 613 -0.61 -25.12 -12.17
C THR A 613 0.86 -24.74 -12.13
N GLU A 614 1.37 -24.17 -13.23
CA GLU A 614 2.75 -23.67 -13.33
C GLU A 614 3.03 -22.57 -12.30
N ASN A 615 2.11 -21.60 -12.16
CA ASN A 615 2.25 -20.53 -11.18
C ASN A 615 2.30 -21.07 -9.73
N GLN A 616 1.41 -22.01 -9.40
CA GLN A 616 1.35 -22.63 -8.08
C GLN A 616 2.60 -23.46 -7.75
N ASN A 617 3.20 -24.07 -8.78
CA ASN A 617 4.44 -24.81 -8.64
C ASN A 617 5.64 -23.87 -8.48
N LYS A 618 5.70 -22.76 -9.23
CA LYS A 618 6.80 -21.77 -9.16
C LYS A 618 6.93 -21.12 -7.78
N LYS A 619 5.82 -20.66 -7.16
CA LYS A 619 5.81 -19.97 -5.84
C LYS A 619 6.73 -18.74 -5.80
N ASP A 620 7.43 -18.50 -4.68
CA ASP A 620 8.35 -17.36 -4.46
C ASP A 620 9.75 -17.56 -5.12
N ARG A 621 9.82 -18.30 -6.24
CA ARG A 621 11.06 -18.60 -6.96
C ARG A 621 11.16 -17.85 -8.27
N THR A 622 12.38 -17.60 -8.74
CA THR A 622 12.64 -17.16 -10.12
C THR A 622 12.38 -18.30 -11.12
N PRO A 623 12.24 -18.03 -12.43
CA PRO A 623 12.11 -19.11 -13.41
C PRO A 623 13.30 -20.06 -13.38
N TYR A 624 14.53 -19.54 -13.22
CA TYR A 624 15.73 -20.36 -13.10
C TYR A 624 15.66 -21.30 -11.90
N GLU A 625 15.41 -20.77 -10.71
CA GLU A 625 15.25 -21.58 -9.48
C GLU A 625 14.12 -22.62 -9.62
N TYR A 626 13.03 -22.27 -10.30
CA TYR A 626 11.90 -23.17 -10.52
C TYR A 626 12.25 -24.32 -11.47
N PHE A 627 12.93 -24.05 -12.59
CA PHE A 627 13.32 -25.07 -13.54
C PHE A 627 14.38 -26.03 -12.96
N MET A 628 15.37 -25.49 -12.25
CA MET A 628 16.40 -26.30 -11.60
C MET A 628 15.82 -27.22 -10.50
N ASP A 629 14.92 -26.70 -9.65
CA ASP A 629 14.31 -27.49 -8.58
C ASP A 629 13.39 -28.62 -9.08
N GLN A 630 12.76 -28.42 -10.24
CA GLN A 630 11.89 -29.43 -10.86
C GLN A 630 12.64 -30.31 -11.86
N ASN A 631 13.97 -30.19 -11.95
CA ASN A 631 14.83 -30.89 -12.91
C ASN A 631 14.33 -30.77 -14.36
N ARG A 632 13.87 -29.58 -14.74
CA ARG A 632 13.36 -29.25 -16.08
C ARG A 632 14.46 -28.65 -16.94
N ASP A 633 14.37 -28.89 -18.24
CA ASP A 633 15.34 -28.38 -19.22
C ASP A 633 15.32 -26.84 -19.29
N TRP A 634 16.40 -26.24 -18.79
CA TRP A 634 16.63 -24.79 -18.83
C TRP A 634 17.04 -24.31 -20.22
N GLU A 635 17.72 -25.13 -21.02
CA GLU A 635 18.17 -24.76 -22.37
C GLU A 635 16.97 -24.65 -23.30
N TRP A 636 16.03 -25.59 -23.21
CA TRP A 636 14.73 -25.47 -23.88
C TRP A 636 14.02 -24.16 -23.50
N PHE A 637 13.95 -23.82 -22.20
CA PHE A 637 13.28 -22.61 -21.75
C PHE A 637 13.98 -21.34 -22.25
N ASP A 638 15.32 -21.35 -22.26
CA ASP A 638 16.13 -20.25 -22.79
C ASP A 638 15.85 -20.00 -24.28
N GLY A 639 15.85 -21.07 -25.09
CA GLY A 639 15.48 -21.01 -26.51
C GLY A 639 14.03 -20.58 -26.73
N PHE A 640 13.10 -21.17 -25.98
CA PHE A 640 11.66 -20.88 -26.06
C PHE A 640 11.36 -19.41 -25.77
N VAL A 641 11.90 -18.86 -24.68
CA VAL A 641 11.66 -17.45 -24.32
C VAL A 641 12.29 -16.49 -25.33
N LYS A 642 13.45 -16.84 -25.91
CA LYS A 642 14.09 -16.05 -26.97
C LYS A 642 13.34 -16.09 -28.31
N SER A 643 12.52 -17.12 -28.54
CA SER A 643 11.74 -17.26 -29.78
C SER A 643 10.61 -16.23 -29.94
N PHE A 644 10.11 -15.65 -28.83
CA PHE A 644 8.99 -14.71 -28.88
C PHE A 644 9.37 -13.37 -29.52
N LYS A 645 8.67 -13.00 -30.61
CA LYS A 645 8.86 -11.73 -31.32
C LYS A 645 8.19 -10.55 -30.60
N ASN A 646 7.09 -10.82 -29.89
CA ASN A 646 6.24 -9.80 -29.26
C ASN A 646 6.67 -9.44 -27.82
N ILE A 647 7.56 -10.23 -27.22
CA ILE A 647 8.10 -9.97 -25.88
C ILE A 647 9.29 -9.01 -25.94
N LYS A 648 9.27 -7.96 -25.12
CA LYS A 648 10.39 -7.01 -25.03
C LYS A 648 11.67 -7.69 -24.50
N LYS A 649 12.84 -7.37 -25.08
CA LYS A 649 14.16 -7.86 -24.61
C LYS A 649 14.40 -7.69 -23.10
N ALA A 650 13.92 -6.59 -22.51
CA ALA A 650 14.03 -6.37 -21.06
C ALA A 650 13.20 -7.34 -20.20
N LYS A 651 12.08 -7.86 -20.73
CA LYS A 651 11.27 -8.92 -20.10
C LYS A 651 11.95 -10.28 -20.27
N ILE A 652 12.48 -10.58 -21.46
CA ILE A 652 13.31 -11.78 -21.73
C ILE A 652 14.49 -11.85 -20.75
N SER A 653 15.23 -10.76 -20.57
CA SER A 653 16.35 -10.71 -19.63
C SER A 653 15.95 -11.01 -18.18
N ARG A 654 14.71 -10.67 -17.76
CA ARG A 654 14.20 -11.04 -16.43
C ARG A 654 13.82 -12.52 -16.35
N LEU A 655 13.21 -13.06 -17.41
CA LEU A 655 12.86 -14.48 -17.50
C LEU A 655 14.10 -15.37 -17.41
N LEU A 656 15.20 -14.95 -18.04
CA LEU A 656 16.47 -15.69 -18.11
C LEU A 656 17.47 -15.35 -17.00
N LYS A 657 17.03 -14.61 -15.96
CA LYS A 657 17.92 -14.16 -14.89
C LYS A 657 18.30 -15.32 -13.97
N LYS A 658 19.51 -15.86 -14.14
CA LYS A 658 20.05 -16.96 -13.31
C LYS A 658 20.39 -16.52 -11.88
N ASN A 659 21.01 -15.34 -11.71
CA ASN A 659 21.46 -14.84 -10.42
C ASN A 659 20.48 -13.79 -9.87
N PHE A 660 19.73 -14.14 -8.83
CA PHE A 660 18.84 -13.23 -8.08
C PHE A 660 19.08 -13.34 -6.57
N ASP A 661 20.28 -12.96 -6.16
CA ASP A 661 20.77 -12.98 -4.78
C ASP A 661 20.22 -11.82 -3.92
N GLU A 662 20.51 -11.83 -2.61
CA GLU A 662 20.03 -10.81 -1.67
C GLU A 662 20.43 -9.37 -2.07
N ASN A 663 21.55 -9.20 -2.78
CA ASN A 663 21.99 -7.89 -3.27
C ASN A 663 21.16 -7.42 -4.46
N SER A 664 20.87 -8.33 -5.41
CA SER A 664 19.94 -8.08 -6.52
C SER A 664 18.53 -7.77 -6.00
N GLU A 665 18.06 -8.49 -4.98
CA GLU A 665 16.77 -8.19 -4.33
C GLU A 665 16.73 -6.77 -3.76
N LYS A 666 17.75 -6.37 -2.98
CA LYS A 666 17.84 -5.02 -2.41
C LYS A 666 17.87 -3.96 -3.50
N GLU A 667 18.52 -4.22 -4.63
CA GLU A 667 18.58 -3.30 -5.77
C GLU A 667 17.22 -3.14 -6.45
N PHE A 668 16.49 -4.23 -6.73
CA PHE A 668 15.15 -4.14 -7.31
C PHE A 668 14.18 -3.44 -6.36
N LYS A 669 14.25 -3.75 -5.05
CA LYS A 669 13.44 -3.08 -4.02
C LYS A 669 13.73 -1.59 -3.95
N THR A 670 14.99 -1.16 -3.99
CA THR A 670 15.35 0.26 -3.91
C THR A 670 15.00 1.04 -5.18
N ARG A 671 15.11 0.42 -6.36
CA ARG A 671 14.79 1.05 -7.65
C ARG A 671 13.28 1.22 -7.90
N ASN A 672 12.44 0.31 -7.43
CA ASN A 672 11.00 0.31 -7.73
C ASN A 672 10.13 1.13 -6.75
N ILE A 673 10.77 1.81 -5.79
CA ILE A 673 10.05 2.65 -4.84
C ILE A 673 9.84 4.03 -5.47
N ASN A 674 8.73 4.14 -6.20
CA ASN A 674 8.16 5.38 -6.74
C ASN A 674 7.99 6.48 -5.67
N ASP A 675 8.01 6.13 -4.38
CA ASP A 675 7.82 7.05 -3.27
C ASP A 675 8.93 8.10 -3.12
N THR A 676 10.14 7.85 -3.62
CA THR A 676 11.29 8.77 -3.45
C THR A 676 11.09 10.11 -4.16
N ALA A 677 10.60 10.10 -5.40
CA ALA A 677 10.39 11.30 -6.21
C ALA A 677 9.27 12.19 -5.64
N TYR A 678 8.15 11.57 -5.22
CA TYR A 678 7.03 12.26 -4.58
C TYR A 678 7.44 12.84 -3.21
N MET A 679 8.12 12.04 -2.39
CA MET A 679 8.64 12.44 -1.08
C MET A 679 9.54 13.67 -1.18
N ALA A 680 10.50 13.64 -2.10
CA ALA A 680 11.47 14.70 -2.21
C ALA A 680 10.87 16.00 -2.76
N ARG A 681 9.85 15.91 -3.65
CA ARG A 681 9.03 17.06 -4.05
C ARG A 681 8.24 17.66 -2.89
N PHE A 682 7.62 16.82 -2.07
CA PHE A 682 6.89 17.27 -0.89
C PHE A 682 7.82 17.98 0.09
N ILE A 683 8.98 17.37 0.42
CA ILE A 683 9.94 17.96 1.36
C ILE A 683 10.50 19.28 0.83
N LYS A 684 10.78 19.38 -0.47
CA LYS A 684 11.19 20.64 -1.10
C LYS A 684 10.17 21.75 -0.83
N ASN A 685 8.90 21.50 -1.16
CA ASN A 685 7.84 22.49 -0.96
C ASN A 685 7.66 22.80 0.53
N PHE A 686 7.70 21.77 1.38
CA PHE A 686 7.55 21.92 2.82
C PHE A 686 8.66 22.79 3.44
N ILE A 687 9.93 22.62 3.03
CA ILE A 687 11.03 23.48 3.47
C ILE A 687 10.85 24.90 2.93
N GLU A 688 10.55 25.05 1.65
CA GLU A 688 10.42 26.37 1.01
C GLU A 688 9.30 27.22 1.60
N GLU A 689 8.18 26.59 1.98
CA GLU A 689 7.01 27.24 2.56
C GLU A 689 7.15 27.50 4.07
N ASN A 690 7.94 26.71 4.82
CA ASN A 690 7.90 26.72 6.29
C ASN A 690 9.23 27.02 6.97
N LEU A 691 10.37 26.99 6.26
CA LEU A 691 11.69 27.26 6.83
C LEU A 691 12.23 28.63 6.40
N GLU A 692 12.68 29.41 7.36
CA GLU A 692 13.46 30.63 7.12
C GLU A 692 14.85 30.31 6.57
N LEU A 693 15.23 30.96 5.48
CA LEU A 693 16.54 30.85 4.84
C LEU A 693 17.08 32.26 4.57
N THR A 694 18.37 32.47 4.85
CA THR A 694 18.99 33.81 4.95
C THR A 694 19.37 34.43 3.61
N SER A 695 19.53 33.63 2.55
CA SER A 695 19.90 34.15 1.22
C SER A 695 18.90 35.18 0.70
N LYS A 696 19.39 36.24 0.04
CA LYS A 696 18.55 37.23 -0.67
C LYS A 696 18.00 36.70 -2.00
N SER A 697 18.44 35.51 -2.46
CA SER A 697 17.99 34.92 -3.72
C SER A 697 16.50 34.55 -3.71
N LYS A 698 15.82 34.72 -4.86
CA LYS A 698 14.44 34.25 -5.08
C LYS A 698 14.29 32.72 -4.91
N LYS A 699 15.34 31.94 -5.24
CA LYS A 699 15.35 30.48 -5.10
C LYS A 699 16.28 30.03 -3.99
N LYS A 700 15.72 29.80 -2.79
CA LYS A 700 16.47 29.38 -1.60
C LYS A 700 16.54 27.86 -1.42
N VAL A 701 15.61 27.11 -2.02
CA VAL A 701 15.63 25.65 -2.05
C VAL A 701 15.88 25.17 -3.48
N VAL A 702 17.04 24.58 -3.71
CA VAL A 702 17.49 24.13 -5.04
C VAL A 702 17.33 22.63 -5.15
N THR A 703 16.90 22.17 -6.31
CA THR A 703 16.72 20.75 -6.59
C THR A 703 17.75 20.26 -7.57
N ILE A 704 18.55 19.27 -7.17
CA ILE A 704 19.61 18.67 -7.97
C ILE A 704 19.11 17.35 -8.54
N ASN A 705 19.38 17.10 -9.82
CA ASN A 705 18.99 15.85 -10.46
C ASN A 705 19.99 14.74 -10.08
N GLY A 706 19.52 13.54 -9.72
CA GLY A 706 20.43 12.43 -9.41
C GLY A 706 21.38 12.03 -10.54
N MET A 707 21.02 12.28 -11.82
CA MET A 707 21.97 12.13 -12.92
C MET A 707 23.08 13.19 -12.87
N LEU A 708 22.76 14.44 -12.52
CA LEU A 708 23.76 15.49 -12.32
C LEU A 708 24.68 15.11 -11.16
N THR A 709 24.14 14.70 -10.02
CA THR A 709 24.93 14.20 -8.87
C THR A 709 25.87 13.08 -9.30
N SER A 710 25.39 12.13 -10.12
CA SER A 710 26.24 11.05 -10.61
C SER A 710 27.33 11.51 -11.60
N MET A 711 27.08 12.54 -12.41
CA MET A 711 28.08 13.10 -13.31
C MET A 711 29.13 13.88 -12.52
N LEU A 712 28.70 14.80 -11.65
CA LEU A 712 29.60 15.58 -10.79
C LEU A 712 30.51 14.68 -9.96
N ARG A 713 29.96 13.65 -9.31
CA ARG A 713 30.77 12.65 -8.57
C ARG A 713 31.87 12.01 -9.43
N HIS A 714 31.57 11.71 -10.69
CA HIS A 714 32.55 11.11 -11.61
C HIS A 714 33.57 12.15 -12.09
N ASN A 715 33.13 13.34 -12.53
CA ASN A 715 34.00 14.43 -12.97
C ASN A 715 34.93 14.93 -11.86
N TRP A 716 34.48 14.91 -10.61
CA TRP A 716 35.23 15.33 -9.43
C TRP A 716 36.03 14.19 -8.76
N ALA A 717 36.13 13.03 -9.41
CA ALA A 717 36.93 11.88 -8.97
C ALA A 717 36.63 11.34 -7.55
N VAL A 718 35.41 11.54 -7.02
CA VAL A 718 35.01 11.16 -5.65
C VAL A 718 34.62 9.66 -5.54
N GLY A 719 35.18 8.81 -6.40
CA GLY A 719 35.03 7.36 -6.38
C GLY A 719 33.67 6.77 -6.83
N LYS A 720 33.62 5.44 -6.94
CA LYS A 720 32.40 4.68 -7.28
C LYS A 720 31.56 4.42 -6.03
N LYS A 721 30.23 4.44 -6.17
CA LYS A 721 29.27 4.16 -5.09
C LYS A 721 29.40 2.71 -4.61
N SER A 722 30.10 2.47 -3.50
CA SER A 722 30.02 1.18 -2.79
C SER A 722 28.71 1.13 -2.02
N ARG A 723 27.89 0.10 -2.29
CA ARG A 723 26.61 -0.13 -1.60
C ARG A 723 26.76 -0.99 -0.34
N ASP A 724 27.98 -1.37 0.00
CA ASP A 724 28.27 -2.23 1.15
C ASP A 724 28.16 -1.47 2.47
N ASN A 725 28.26 -0.14 2.42
CA ASN A 725 28.17 0.75 3.58
C ASN A 725 27.10 1.85 3.40
N HIS A 726 26.81 2.56 4.48
CA HIS A 726 25.83 3.66 4.49
C HIS A 726 26.40 5.05 4.15
N LEU A 727 27.72 5.17 4.03
CA LEU A 727 28.43 6.46 3.93
C LEU A 727 28.25 7.14 2.57
N HIS A 728 27.93 6.36 1.52
CA HIS A 728 27.68 6.91 0.18
C HIS A 728 26.56 7.97 0.15
N HIS A 729 25.61 7.94 1.11
CA HIS A 729 24.58 8.98 1.23
C HIS A 729 25.17 10.34 1.63
N ALA A 730 26.20 10.36 2.47
CA ALA A 730 26.89 11.59 2.81
C ALA A 730 27.71 12.11 1.62
N VAL A 731 28.33 11.23 0.84
CA VAL A 731 29.03 11.60 -0.41
C VAL A 731 28.05 12.28 -1.38
N ASP A 732 26.90 11.65 -1.64
CA ASP A 732 25.86 12.22 -2.50
C ASP A 732 25.37 13.58 -1.96
N ALA A 733 25.19 13.71 -0.64
CA ALA A 733 24.81 14.98 0.00
C ALA A 733 25.87 16.09 -0.14
N ILE A 734 27.17 15.77 -0.04
CA ILE A 734 28.27 16.74 -0.25
C ILE A 734 28.24 17.24 -1.70
N VAL A 735 28.14 16.31 -2.66
CA VAL A 735 28.07 16.66 -4.09
C VAL A 735 26.86 17.54 -4.37
N VAL A 736 25.70 17.21 -3.80
CA VAL A 736 24.46 18.00 -3.91
C VAL A 736 24.61 19.39 -3.29
N ALA A 737 25.33 19.53 -2.18
CA ALA A 737 25.56 20.81 -1.52
C ALA A 737 26.38 21.77 -2.41
N PHE A 738 27.41 21.26 -3.09
CA PHE A 738 28.26 22.06 -3.99
C PHE A 738 27.67 22.26 -5.39
N ALA A 739 26.72 21.44 -5.81
CA ALA A 739 26.11 21.57 -7.13
C ALA A 739 25.41 22.93 -7.30
N THR A 740 25.69 23.59 -8.42
CA THR A 740 25.23 24.95 -8.72
C THR A 740 24.08 24.97 -9.73
N GLN A 741 23.32 26.08 -9.74
CA GLN A 741 22.22 26.26 -10.68
C GLN A 741 22.69 26.38 -12.15
N SER A 742 23.90 26.89 -12.38
CA SER A 742 24.52 26.97 -13.72
C SER A 742 24.84 25.58 -14.26
N GLU A 743 25.34 24.66 -13.42
CA GLU A 743 25.59 23.27 -13.81
C GLU A 743 24.29 22.53 -14.14
N VAL A 744 23.22 22.78 -13.37
CA VAL A 744 21.87 22.28 -13.67
C VAL A 744 21.37 22.79 -15.03
N GLN A 745 21.56 24.07 -15.33
CA GLN A 745 21.17 24.68 -16.60
C GLN A 745 22.01 24.12 -17.76
N LYS A 746 23.33 23.99 -17.59
CA LYS A 746 24.27 23.44 -18.58
C LYS A 746 23.92 22.00 -18.93
N LEU A 747 23.58 21.18 -17.94
CA LEU A 747 23.10 19.81 -18.20
C LEU A 747 21.75 19.83 -18.95
N SER A 748 20.83 20.70 -18.56
CA SER A 748 19.50 20.75 -19.19
C SER A 748 19.51 21.29 -20.61
N SER A 749 20.37 22.26 -20.94
CA SER A 749 20.50 22.80 -22.29
C SER A 749 21.17 21.78 -23.21
N MET A 750 22.22 21.11 -22.73
CA MET A 750 22.94 20.11 -23.52
C MET A 750 22.12 18.84 -23.76
N SER A 751 21.37 18.38 -22.74
CA SER A 751 20.43 17.25 -22.89
C SER A 751 19.28 17.55 -23.87
N ALA A 752 18.94 18.83 -24.07
CA ALA A 752 17.95 19.22 -25.06
C ALA A 752 18.52 19.25 -26.49
N LYS A 753 19.81 19.57 -26.65
CA LYS A 753 20.52 19.65 -27.95
C LYS A 753 21.00 18.29 -28.46
N ILE A 754 21.37 17.37 -27.58
CA ILE A 754 21.93 16.07 -27.96
C ILE A 754 20.81 15.03 -28.11
N ASN A 755 20.64 14.50 -29.33
CA ASN A 755 19.76 13.36 -29.59
C ASN A 755 20.20 12.13 -28.80
N GLU A 756 19.22 11.43 -28.20
CA GLU A 756 19.42 10.21 -27.42
C GLU A 756 20.40 10.40 -26.25
N PHE A 757 20.50 11.63 -25.73
CA PHE A 757 21.39 11.94 -24.61
C PHE A 757 21.14 11.01 -23.42
N ALA A 758 19.90 10.60 -23.15
CA ALA A 758 19.59 9.65 -22.09
C ALA A 758 20.21 8.24 -22.33
N GLN A 759 20.33 7.80 -23.58
CA GLN A 759 20.78 6.46 -23.97
C GLN A 759 22.31 6.32 -24.03
N LYS A 760 23.05 7.44 -24.13
CA LYS A 760 24.52 7.44 -24.14
C LYS A 760 25.13 6.88 -22.86
N SER A 761 26.28 6.23 -22.98
CA SER A 761 27.02 5.67 -21.86
C SER A 761 27.45 6.78 -20.89
N LYS A 762 27.78 6.40 -19.65
CA LYS A 762 28.27 7.37 -18.65
C LYS A 762 29.55 8.06 -19.11
N GLU A 763 30.43 7.32 -19.77
CA GLU A 763 31.72 7.78 -20.29
C GLU A 763 31.57 8.73 -21.49
N GLU A 764 30.61 8.45 -22.38
CA GLU A 764 30.32 9.33 -23.52
C GLU A 764 29.74 10.68 -23.08
N LYS A 765 28.91 10.67 -22.03
CA LYS A 765 28.34 11.89 -21.44
C LYS A 765 29.40 12.74 -20.75
N THR A 766 30.33 12.12 -20.03
CA THR A 766 31.38 12.81 -19.27
C THR A 766 32.52 13.33 -20.14
N LYS A 767 32.84 12.66 -21.26
CA LYS A 767 33.74 13.22 -22.29
C LYS A 767 33.21 14.53 -22.89
N LYS A 768 31.88 14.68 -23.00
CA LYS A 768 31.22 15.88 -23.57
C LYS A 768 30.88 16.96 -22.54
N LEU A 769 30.89 16.65 -21.24
CA LEU A 769 30.63 17.60 -20.15
C LEU A 769 31.69 17.43 -19.06
N LYS A 770 32.65 18.37 -19.04
CA LYS A 770 33.60 18.53 -17.95
C LYS A 770 33.09 19.61 -16.98
N PHE A 771 33.00 19.23 -15.71
CA PHE A 771 32.74 20.13 -14.59
C PHE A 771 34.00 20.19 -13.73
N LYS A 772 34.45 21.40 -13.38
CA LYS A 772 35.59 21.58 -12.48
C LYS A 772 35.16 21.25 -11.05
N PRO A 773 36.03 20.65 -10.21
CA PRO A 773 35.73 20.43 -8.81
C PRO A 773 35.55 21.77 -8.07
N PRO A 774 34.83 21.79 -6.94
CA PRO A 774 34.60 23.02 -6.16
C PRO A 774 35.86 23.62 -5.52
N MET A 775 36.95 22.85 -5.44
CA MET A 775 38.26 23.17 -4.86
C MET A 775 39.31 22.17 -5.37
N GLU A 776 40.59 22.46 -5.17
CA GLU A 776 41.72 21.67 -5.69
C GLU A 776 41.80 20.26 -5.08
N ASN A 777 41.81 20.15 -3.74
CA ASN A 777 41.92 18.87 -3.02
C ASN A 777 40.56 18.24 -2.65
N PHE A 778 39.54 18.46 -3.50
CA PHE A 778 38.15 18.11 -3.17
C PHE A 778 37.95 16.63 -2.83
N ARG A 779 38.65 15.73 -3.51
CA ARG A 779 38.53 14.28 -3.26
C ARG A 779 38.99 13.92 -1.85
N ASP A 780 40.11 14.48 -1.42
CA ASP A 780 40.73 14.17 -0.13
C ASP A 780 39.92 14.79 1.00
N GLU A 781 39.44 16.03 0.83
CA GLU A 781 38.50 16.66 1.79
C GLU A 781 37.21 15.83 1.95
N VAL A 782 36.66 15.30 0.86
CA VAL A 782 35.50 14.42 0.95
C VAL A 782 35.85 13.16 1.74
N GLN A 783 36.97 12.51 1.42
CA GLN A 783 37.37 11.27 2.09
C GLN A 783 37.59 11.49 3.59
N GLU A 784 38.31 12.53 3.99
CA GLU A 784 38.50 12.93 5.38
C GLU A 784 37.16 13.22 6.08
N SER A 785 36.26 13.95 5.40
CA SER A 785 34.94 14.21 5.94
C SER A 785 34.13 12.92 6.15
N ILE A 786 34.27 11.91 5.29
CA ILE A 786 33.55 10.64 5.35
C ILE A 786 34.09 9.75 6.47
N ASP A 787 35.40 9.68 6.66
CA ASP A 787 36.03 8.82 7.68
C ASP A 787 35.69 9.27 9.11
N ASN A 788 35.38 10.56 9.27
CA ASN A 788 34.91 11.15 10.52
C ASN A 788 33.41 10.95 10.82
N ILE A 789 32.67 10.18 10.00
CA ILE A 789 31.21 9.99 10.16
C ILE A 789 30.90 8.81 11.09
N PHE A 790 30.22 9.11 12.19
CA PHE A 790 29.46 8.12 12.94
C PHE A 790 28.00 8.06 12.46
N VAL A 791 27.61 6.95 11.83
CA VAL A 791 26.26 6.81 11.24
C VAL A 791 25.20 6.69 12.34
N SER A 792 24.21 7.58 12.31
CA SER A 792 23.15 7.66 13.30
C SER A 792 21.98 6.73 12.96
N PHE A 793 21.59 5.83 13.87
CA PHE A 793 20.36 5.04 13.71
C PHE A 793 19.21 5.55 14.58
N ALA A 794 18.00 5.56 14.02
CA ALA A 794 16.81 5.87 14.81
C ALA A 794 16.49 4.74 15.81
N PRO A 795 16.41 5.04 17.13
CA PRO A 795 16.09 4.05 18.15
C PRO A 795 14.65 3.57 18.01
N ARG A 796 14.39 2.30 18.34
CA ARG A 796 13.09 1.65 18.18
C ARG A 796 12.50 1.19 19.51
N ARG A 797 12.02 2.15 20.29
CA ARG A 797 11.41 1.92 21.62
C ARG A 797 9.93 1.48 21.59
N GLY A 798 9.42 1.07 20.43
CA GLY A 798 8.02 0.66 20.27
C GLY A 798 7.73 -0.69 20.93
N VAL A 799 7.05 -0.66 22.08
CA VAL A 799 6.67 -1.84 22.89
C VAL A 799 5.38 -2.53 22.45
N THR A 800 4.62 -1.93 21.52
CA THR A 800 3.40 -2.54 20.97
C THR A 800 3.73 -3.46 19.79
N GLY A 801 3.02 -4.56 19.68
CA GLY A 801 3.17 -5.52 18.59
C GLY A 801 2.22 -6.70 18.73
N GLU A 802 2.51 -7.75 17.97
CA GLU A 802 1.89 -9.06 18.18
C GLU A 802 2.39 -9.66 19.51
N ALA A 803 1.47 -10.20 20.31
CA ALA A 803 1.77 -10.70 21.64
C ALA A 803 2.39 -12.11 21.60
N HIS A 804 1.91 -12.95 20.69
CA HIS A 804 2.34 -14.32 20.42
C HIS A 804 2.05 -14.66 18.97
N GLU A 805 2.73 -15.65 18.40
CA GLU A 805 2.45 -16.13 17.04
C GLU A 805 1.00 -16.63 16.89
N GLN A 806 0.48 -16.61 15.66
CA GLN A 806 -0.92 -16.94 15.38
C GLN A 806 -1.25 -18.43 15.53
N THR A 807 -0.26 -19.30 15.36
CA THR A 807 -0.45 -20.75 15.45
C THR A 807 -0.59 -21.18 16.90
N ILE A 808 -1.64 -21.94 17.18
CA ILE A 808 -1.96 -22.48 18.50
C ILE A 808 -1.71 -23.99 18.48
N TYR A 809 -0.97 -24.49 19.46
CA TYR A 809 -0.62 -25.89 19.62
C TYR A 809 -1.34 -26.51 20.82
N SER A 810 -1.70 -27.79 20.70
CA SER A 810 -2.05 -28.58 21.88
C SER A 810 -0.77 -28.98 22.63
N PRO A 811 -0.81 -29.16 23.97
CA PRO A 811 0.35 -29.64 24.72
C PRO A 811 0.88 -31.00 24.24
N LYS A 812 0.00 -31.89 23.74
CA LYS A 812 0.36 -33.22 23.22
C LYS A 812 1.08 -33.13 21.87
N ASP A 813 0.53 -32.38 20.91
CA ASP A 813 1.09 -32.25 19.55
C ASP A 813 2.42 -31.48 19.54
N PHE A 814 2.60 -30.57 20.50
CA PHE A 814 3.85 -29.84 20.69
C PHE A 814 5.00 -30.77 21.12
N ARG A 815 4.69 -31.82 21.91
CA ARG A 815 5.67 -32.84 22.32
C ARG A 815 5.96 -33.84 21.19
N ALA A 816 4.97 -34.22 20.38
CA ALA A 816 5.10 -35.20 19.31
C ALA A 816 5.95 -34.70 18.11
N ASN A 817 5.78 -33.45 17.68
CA ASN A 817 6.59 -32.85 16.59
C ASN A 817 8.09 -32.83 16.90
N LYS A 818 8.47 -32.93 18.18
CA LYS A 818 9.87 -32.99 18.64
C LYS A 818 10.57 -34.30 18.25
N LYS A 819 9.83 -35.38 17.97
CA LYS A 819 10.38 -36.70 17.61
C LYS A 819 10.56 -36.92 16.10
N GLN A 820 9.86 -36.18 15.23
CA GLN A 820 9.85 -36.44 13.77
C GLN A 820 10.74 -35.50 12.92
N SER A 821 11.22 -34.37 13.44
CA SER A 821 12.09 -33.46 12.66
C SER A 821 13.57 -33.74 12.90
N LYS A 822 14.29 -34.29 11.91
CA LYS A 822 15.76 -34.41 11.86
C LYS A 822 16.50 -33.06 11.65
N SER A 823 15.82 -31.91 11.75
CA SER A 823 16.49 -30.59 11.79
C SER A 823 15.84 -29.66 12.83
N SER A 824 16.71 -29.03 13.62
CA SER A 824 16.45 -28.10 14.74
C SER A 824 15.89 -28.70 16.03
N SER A 825 16.83 -29.00 16.94
CA SER A 825 16.58 -29.11 18.37
C SER A 825 16.00 -27.80 18.93
N LEU A 826 14.68 -27.67 18.98
CA LEU A 826 14.01 -26.67 19.83
C LEU A 826 14.00 -27.15 21.28
N THR A 827 15.19 -27.29 21.86
CA THR A 827 15.43 -27.41 23.31
C THR A 827 16.20 -26.18 23.77
N GLY A 828 15.60 -25.44 24.71
CA GLY A 828 16.16 -24.24 25.32
C GLY A 828 15.31 -23.01 25.05
N GLY A 829 14.69 -22.44 26.08
CA GLY A 829 14.29 -21.01 26.16
C GLY A 829 13.45 -20.41 25.01
N SER A 830 12.88 -21.21 24.11
CA SER A 830 12.02 -20.74 23.03
C SER A 830 10.63 -20.58 23.60
N VAL A 831 10.43 -19.47 24.32
CA VAL A 831 9.34 -19.29 25.26
C VAL A 831 7.98 -19.55 24.61
N VAL A 832 7.35 -20.62 25.05
CA VAL A 832 5.97 -20.98 24.73
C VAL A 832 5.10 -20.45 25.87
N ARG A 833 3.95 -19.85 25.56
CA ARG A 833 3.01 -19.31 26.56
C ARG A 833 1.73 -20.12 26.59
N ASN A 834 1.20 -20.27 27.81
CA ASN A 834 -0.14 -20.78 28.06
C ASN A 834 -1.19 -19.75 27.64
N ILE A 835 -2.13 -20.17 26.80
CA ILE A 835 -3.32 -19.41 26.41
C ILE A 835 -4.56 -20.22 26.76
N LYS A 836 -5.60 -19.56 27.29
CA LYS A 836 -6.88 -20.22 27.54
C LYS A 836 -7.72 -20.19 26.26
N LEU A 837 -8.07 -21.37 25.73
CA LEU A 837 -8.96 -21.53 24.58
C LEU A 837 -9.98 -22.62 24.90
N ASN A 838 -11.28 -22.29 24.84
CA ASN A 838 -12.37 -23.21 25.21
C ASN A 838 -12.19 -23.85 26.60
N ASN A 839 -11.77 -23.07 27.59
CA ASN A 839 -11.45 -23.51 28.95
C ASN A 839 -10.27 -24.49 29.09
N GLU A 840 -9.60 -24.83 28.00
CA GLU A 840 -8.37 -25.62 28.00
C GLU A 840 -7.13 -24.72 27.89
N THR A 841 -6.04 -25.16 28.52
CA THR A 841 -4.73 -24.53 28.35
C THR A 841 -4.10 -25.03 27.04
N LYS A 842 -3.86 -24.10 26.11
CA LYS A 842 -3.14 -24.32 24.85
C LYS A 842 -1.83 -23.54 24.84
N LEU A 843 -0.99 -23.79 23.84
CA LEU A 843 0.36 -23.25 23.73
C LEU A 843 0.53 -22.37 22.50
N ALA A 844 1.26 -21.26 22.61
CA ALA A 844 1.68 -20.41 21.49
C ALA A 844 3.09 -19.86 21.68
N LYS A 845 3.86 -19.71 20.60
CA LYS A 845 5.22 -19.13 20.65
C LYS A 845 5.18 -17.62 20.90
N GLN A 846 6.14 -17.09 21.64
CA GLN A 846 6.30 -15.65 21.79
C GLN A 846 6.70 -14.95 20.49
N SER A 847 6.15 -13.77 20.22
CA SER A 847 6.42 -13.01 18.98
C SER A 847 7.61 -12.06 19.14
N LYS A 848 7.39 -10.82 19.59
CA LYS A 848 8.42 -9.77 19.58
C LYS A 848 8.98 -9.45 20.98
N MET A 849 10.32 -9.39 21.08
CA MET A 849 11.09 -8.89 22.23
C MET A 849 11.52 -7.42 21.98
N PRO A 850 10.75 -6.42 22.45
CA PRO A 850 11.10 -5.01 22.24
C PRO A 850 12.22 -4.49 23.15
N ARG A 851 12.40 -5.07 24.34
CA ARG A 851 13.29 -4.57 25.40
C ARG A 851 14.05 -5.72 26.06
N VAL A 852 15.30 -5.46 26.43
CA VAL A 852 16.06 -6.29 27.37
C VAL A 852 16.56 -5.41 28.50
N ASP A 853 16.51 -5.92 29.74
CA ASP A 853 17.07 -5.23 30.90
C ASP A 853 18.41 -5.91 31.25
N ILE A 854 19.44 -5.08 31.51
CA ILE A 854 20.79 -5.54 31.83
C ILE A 854 21.04 -5.35 33.31
N PHE A 855 21.49 -6.42 33.96
CA PHE A 855 21.86 -6.46 35.37
C PHE A 855 23.33 -6.80 35.51
N LYS A 856 23.93 -6.36 36.61
CA LYS A 856 25.27 -6.74 37.02
C LYS A 856 25.20 -7.32 38.43
N ASN A 857 25.73 -8.52 38.61
CA ASN A 857 25.87 -9.12 39.93
C ASN A 857 26.94 -8.36 40.72
N THR A 858 26.63 -7.96 41.96
CA THR A 858 27.48 -7.09 42.79
C THR A 858 28.75 -7.80 43.26
N THR A 859 28.67 -9.10 43.53
CA THR A 859 29.81 -9.91 44.02
C THR A 859 30.72 -10.38 42.88
N THR A 860 30.15 -11.01 41.86
CA THR A 860 30.92 -11.64 40.76
C THR A 860 31.25 -10.68 39.62
N ASN A 861 30.67 -9.48 39.61
CA ASN A 861 30.75 -8.50 38.54
C ASN A 861 30.28 -9.00 37.15
N LYS A 862 29.53 -10.11 37.10
CA LYS A 862 28.99 -10.70 35.86
C LYS A 862 27.72 -10.01 35.39
N TYR A 863 27.50 -9.93 34.07
CA TYR A 863 26.31 -9.31 33.49
C TYR A 863 25.22 -10.32 33.11
N TYR A 864 23.96 -9.94 33.27
CA TYR A 864 22.80 -10.80 33.04
C TYR A 864 21.74 -10.07 32.22
N VAL A 865 21.03 -10.84 31.37
CA VAL A 865 20.02 -10.32 30.44
C VAL A 865 18.63 -10.81 30.82
N VAL A 866 17.73 -9.88 31.13
CA VAL A 866 16.31 -10.16 31.38
C VAL A 866 15.51 -9.78 30.13
N PRO A 867 14.91 -10.74 29.41
CA PRO A 867 14.14 -10.47 28.20
C PRO A 867 12.73 -10.01 28.52
N ILE A 868 12.25 -8.97 27.84
CA ILE A 868 10.90 -8.44 28.04
C ILE A 868 10.16 -8.44 26.70
N TYR A 869 9.08 -9.22 26.65
CA TYR A 869 8.31 -9.45 25.45
C TYR A 869 7.08 -8.56 25.39
N THR A 870 6.52 -8.39 24.19
CA THR A 870 5.32 -7.59 23.95
C THR A 870 4.15 -8.00 24.85
N PHE A 871 4.02 -9.30 25.17
CA PHE A 871 2.97 -9.81 26.05
C PHE A 871 3.14 -9.40 27.52
N ASP A 872 4.35 -9.16 28.00
CA ASP A 872 4.59 -8.74 29.39
C ASP A 872 4.05 -7.31 29.65
N PHE A 873 4.04 -6.47 28.61
CA PHE A 873 3.36 -5.16 28.59
C PHE A 873 1.82 -5.24 28.54
N ILE A 874 1.24 -6.41 28.27
CA ILE A 874 -0.21 -6.61 28.30
C ILE A 874 -0.66 -7.06 29.69
N LYS A 875 0.17 -7.88 30.37
CA LYS A 875 -0.12 -8.38 31.71
C LYS A 875 0.25 -7.40 32.83
N ASP A 876 0.88 -6.27 32.50
CA ASP A 876 1.49 -5.35 33.46
C ASP A 876 2.42 -6.06 34.48
N LYS A 877 3.04 -7.18 34.06
CA LYS A 877 4.00 -7.94 34.86
C LYS A 877 5.41 -7.63 34.36
N LEU A 878 6.28 -7.12 35.23
CA LEU A 878 7.69 -6.91 34.91
C LEU A 878 8.46 -8.23 35.08
N PRO A 879 9.03 -8.82 34.01
CA PRO A 879 9.85 -10.01 34.15
C PRO A 879 11.10 -9.71 34.99
N ASN A 880 11.47 -10.63 35.90
CA ASN A 880 12.64 -10.49 36.77
C ASN A 880 13.65 -11.64 36.67
N LYS A 881 13.44 -12.57 35.74
CA LYS A 881 14.31 -13.73 35.54
C LYS A 881 15.27 -13.51 34.36
N ALA A 882 16.57 -13.69 34.59
CA ALA A 882 17.62 -13.57 33.59
C ALA A 882 17.91 -14.91 32.90
N ILE A 883 18.27 -14.83 31.61
CA ILE A 883 18.55 -16.00 30.78
C ILE A 883 19.82 -16.70 31.29
N VAL A 884 19.71 -18.02 31.52
CA VAL A 884 20.84 -18.90 31.83
C VAL A 884 21.00 -19.91 30.69
N SER A 885 22.22 -20.03 30.17
CA SER A 885 22.55 -20.96 29.08
C SER A 885 22.91 -22.35 29.58
N GLY A 886 22.61 -23.37 28.78
CA GLY A 886 23.03 -24.75 29.02
C GLY A 886 21.98 -25.63 29.66
N LYS A 887 22.37 -26.90 29.87
CA LYS A 887 21.54 -27.94 30.48
C LYS A 887 22.14 -28.35 31.82
N ASN A 888 21.30 -28.89 32.69
CA ASN A 888 21.70 -29.64 33.87
C ASN A 888 22.33 -30.98 33.43
N ARG A 889 22.99 -31.67 34.37
CA ARG A 889 23.68 -32.95 34.10
C ARG A 889 22.74 -34.05 33.59
N ASP A 890 21.46 -33.99 34.00
CA ASP A 890 20.35 -34.85 33.57
C ASP A 890 19.79 -34.52 32.17
N GLY A 891 20.36 -33.53 31.46
CA GLY A 891 19.89 -33.08 30.15
C GLY A 891 18.68 -32.13 30.17
N THR A 892 18.15 -31.77 31.34
CA THR A 892 17.10 -30.74 31.48
C THR A 892 17.68 -29.34 31.29
N GLN A 893 16.89 -28.35 30.88
CA GLN A 893 17.40 -26.99 30.69
C GLN A 893 17.57 -26.30 32.05
N LYS A 894 18.69 -25.57 32.24
CA LYS A 894 18.86 -24.74 33.43
C LYS A 894 17.73 -23.72 33.57
N GLU A 895 17.22 -23.57 34.80
CA GLU A 895 16.23 -22.55 35.10
C GLU A 895 16.82 -21.14 34.99
N TRP A 896 15.96 -20.17 34.70
CA TRP A 896 16.36 -18.77 34.65
C TRP A 896 16.52 -18.19 36.06
N LEU A 897 17.57 -17.40 36.24
CA LEU A 897 18.00 -16.86 37.52
C LEU A 897 17.15 -15.65 37.92
N ASP A 898 16.65 -15.59 39.15
CA ASP A 898 15.91 -14.43 39.66
C ASP A 898 16.87 -13.27 40.01
N MET A 899 16.52 -12.04 39.62
CA MET A 899 17.32 -10.83 39.93
C MET A 899 16.92 -10.27 41.30
N ASP A 900 17.51 -10.82 42.35
CA ASP A 900 17.38 -10.39 43.75
C ASP A 900 18.30 -9.18 44.08
N GLU A 901 18.48 -8.90 45.37
CA GLU A 901 19.28 -7.79 45.90
C GLU A 901 20.77 -7.85 45.50
N ASN A 902 21.29 -9.04 45.15
CA ASN A 902 22.67 -9.21 44.69
C ASN A 902 22.87 -8.75 43.23
N PHE A 903 21.81 -8.29 42.55
CA PHE A 903 21.84 -7.84 41.17
C PHE A 903 21.47 -6.36 41.05
N LYS A 904 22.45 -5.55 40.66
CA LYS A 904 22.23 -4.14 40.34
C LYS A 904 21.71 -3.98 38.92
N PHE A 905 20.56 -3.32 38.76
CA PHE A 905 20.09 -2.88 37.44
C PHE A 905 21.04 -1.83 36.85
N ILE A 906 21.38 -1.98 35.56
CA ILE A 906 22.29 -1.08 34.85
C ILE A 906 21.52 -0.18 33.89
N PHE A 907 20.84 -0.77 32.89
CA PHE A 907 19.99 -0.05 31.94
C PHE A 907 19.07 -1.00 31.14
N SER A 908 18.10 -0.41 30.45
CA SER A 908 17.26 -1.12 29.48
C SER A 908 17.75 -0.85 28.05
N VAL A 909 17.74 -1.84 27.17
CA VAL A 909 18.17 -1.68 25.77
C VAL A 909 17.03 -2.00 24.82
N TYR A 910 16.82 -1.10 23.86
CA TYR A 910 15.92 -1.27 22.74
C TYR A 910 16.67 -1.40 21.42
N LYS A 911 16.00 -1.91 20.39
CA LYS A 911 16.59 -2.06 19.04
C LYS A 911 17.08 -0.71 18.49
N ASN A 912 18.28 -0.74 17.89
CA ASN A 912 19.04 0.41 17.41
C ASN A 912 19.48 1.41 18.50
N GLU A 913 19.59 1.00 19.77
CA GLU A 913 20.33 1.78 20.77
C GLU A 913 21.81 1.38 20.76
N LEU A 914 22.68 2.34 21.04
CA LEU A 914 24.12 2.16 20.94
C LEU A 914 24.67 1.56 22.23
N LEU A 915 25.44 0.48 22.09
CA LEU A 915 26.13 -0.18 23.18
C LEU A 915 27.63 -0.15 22.93
N GLU A 916 28.37 -0.10 24.03
CA GLU A 916 29.80 -0.39 24.07
C GLU A 916 30.02 -1.62 24.96
N ILE A 917 30.76 -2.60 24.46
CA ILE A 917 31.08 -3.84 25.15
C ILE A 917 32.59 -3.99 25.14
N GLN A 918 33.19 -4.09 26.32
CA GLN A 918 34.63 -4.28 26.48
C GLN A 918 34.91 -5.69 27.01
N THR A 919 35.68 -6.50 26.28
CA THR A 919 36.08 -7.83 26.77
C THR A 919 37.16 -7.71 27.85
N LYS A 920 37.24 -8.70 28.76
CA LYS A 920 38.34 -8.78 29.70
C LYS A 920 39.63 -9.16 28.97
N LYS A 921 40.77 -8.70 29.48
CA LYS A 921 42.09 -9.24 29.12
C LYS A 921 42.19 -10.66 29.70
N THR A 922 42.72 -11.58 28.91
CA THR A 922 43.01 -12.97 29.32
C THR A 922 44.44 -13.31 28.92
N ALA A 923 45.02 -14.37 29.49
CA ALA A 923 46.40 -14.78 29.18
C ALA A 923 46.67 -14.95 27.67
N SER A 924 45.64 -15.30 26.88
CA SER A 924 45.77 -15.55 25.44
C SER A 924 45.13 -14.50 24.52
N LYS A 925 44.43 -13.49 25.08
CA LYS A 925 43.73 -12.47 24.27
C LYS A 925 43.69 -11.11 24.97
N GLU A 926 44.06 -10.08 24.23
CA GLU A 926 43.93 -8.68 24.65
C GLU A 926 42.47 -8.22 24.80
N SER A 927 42.27 -7.21 25.65
CA SER A 927 40.97 -6.54 25.81
C SER A 927 40.57 -5.84 24.52
N LYS A 928 39.38 -6.14 23.99
CA LYS A 928 38.85 -5.49 22.78
C LYS A 928 37.55 -4.76 23.09
N LYS A 929 37.47 -3.53 22.57
CA LYS A 929 36.31 -2.64 22.68
C LYS A 929 35.42 -2.78 21.44
N VAL A 930 34.12 -2.91 21.65
CA VAL A 930 33.11 -3.05 20.59
C VAL A 930 32.06 -1.99 20.76
N ILE A 931 31.87 -1.15 19.76
CA ILE A 931 30.81 -0.15 19.74
C ILE A 931 29.82 -0.51 18.63
N GLY A 932 28.55 -0.70 18.98
CA GLY A 932 27.56 -1.15 18.01
C GLY A 932 26.11 -1.01 18.45
N TYR A 933 25.22 -0.94 17.48
CA TYR A 933 23.79 -0.83 17.71
C TYR A 933 23.16 -2.17 18.05
N PHE A 934 22.40 -2.23 19.14
CA PHE A 934 21.65 -3.42 19.56
C PHE A 934 20.64 -3.87 18.49
N VAL A 935 20.68 -5.15 18.13
CA VAL A 935 19.78 -5.77 17.14
C VAL A 935 18.75 -6.67 17.81
N SER A 936 19.19 -7.56 18.69
CA SER A 936 18.38 -8.58 19.39
C SER A 936 19.19 -9.25 20.50
N ALA A 937 18.51 -9.95 21.41
CA ALA A 937 19.14 -10.90 22.34
C ALA A 937 18.63 -12.32 22.06
N HIS A 938 19.49 -13.32 22.26
CA HIS A 938 19.15 -14.72 22.04
C HIS A 938 18.52 -15.32 23.32
N SER A 939 17.30 -15.85 23.23
CA SER A 939 16.51 -16.23 24.41
C SER A 939 17.00 -17.50 25.13
N SER A 940 17.86 -18.31 24.52
CA SER A 940 18.44 -19.49 25.16
C SER A 940 19.86 -19.30 25.68
N THR A 941 20.60 -18.32 25.17
CA THR A 941 22.02 -18.11 25.53
C THR A 941 22.28 -16.80 26.23
N GLY A 942 21.36 -15.83 26.16
CA GLY A 942 21.58 -14.48 26.68
C GLY A 942 22.52 -13.63 25.81
N ASN A 943 23.01 -14.17 24.69
CA ASN A 943 23.93 -13.45 23.81
C ASN A 943 23.24 -12.22 23.20
N ILE A 944 23.94 -11.10 23.21
CA ILE A 944 23.50 -9.86 22.59
C ILE A 944 24.07 -9.77 21.17
N LYS A 945 23.20 -9.44 20.22
CA LYS A 945 23.57 -9.19 18.84
C LYS A 945 23.69 -7.69 18.60
N VAL A 946 24.86 -7.23 18.19
CA VAL A 946 25.13 -5.82 17.80
C VAL A 946 25.52 -5.72 16.33
N LYS A 947 25.33 -4.54 15.73
CA LYS A 947 25.81 -4.20 14.37
C LYS A 947 26.67 -2.93 14.41
N SER A 948 27.67 -2.82 13.55
CA SER A 948 28.46 -1.59 13.42
C SER A 948 27.62 -0.43 12.87
N HIS A 949 28.12 0.80 13.00
CA HIS A 949 27.39 1.99 12.54
C HIS A 949 27.43 2.14 11.01
N ASP A 950 28.58 1.91 10.40
CA ASP A 950 28.82 2.13 8.97
C ASP A 950 28.63 0.88 8.12
N ASN A 951 28.49 -0.29 8.75
CA ASN A 951 28.38 -1.58 8.08
C ASN A 951 29.67 -2.00 7.33
N LYS A 952 30.84 -1.35 7.62
CA LYS A 952 32.14 -1.67 7.01
C LYS A 952 32.80 -2.91 7.64
N GLU A 953 32.69 -3.08 8.96
CA GLU A 953 33.35 -4.17 9.67
C GLU A 953 32.62 -5.52 9.49
N LYS A 954 33.09 -6.33 8.53
CA LYS A 954 32.65 -7.73 8.35
C LYS A 954 33.06 -8.65 9.51
N ASN A 955 34.08 -8.28 10.28
CA ASN A 955 34.72 -9.14 11.27
C ASN A 955 34.95 -8.44 12.61
N LEU A 956 33.93 -8.43 13.47
CA LEU A 956 34.18 -8.01 14.85
C LEU A 956 34.95 -9.10 15.64
N PHE A 957 34.73 -10.43 15.45
CA PHE A 957 35.49 -11.48 16.19
C PHE A 957 35.64 -12.91 15.57
N LYS A 958 35.29 -13.21 14.31
CA LYS A 958 35.54 -14.55 13.68
C LYS A 958 35.90 -14.50 12.18
N ARG A 959 36.92 -15.27 11.77
CA ARG A 959 37.24 -15.64 10.37
C ARG A 959 36.24 -16.70 9.88
N ASN A 960 35.39 -16.37 8.91
CA ASN A 960 34.45 -17.26 8.18
C ASN A 960 32.98 -17.20 8.62
N SER A 961 32.24 -16.20 8.12
CA SER A 961 30.84 -16.39 7.73
C SER A 961 30.42 -15.30 6.75
N SER A 962 29.93 -15.71 5.59
CA SER A 962 29.33 -14.85 4.57
C SER A 962 27.93 -14.37 5.03
N ASN A 963 27.70 -13.06 4.96
CA ASN A 963 26.37 -12.42 4.88
C ASN A 963 25.59 -11.96 6.13
N VAL A 964 26.20 -11.64 7.28
CA VAL A 964 25.56 -10.66 8.21
C VAL A 964 26.58 -9.83 9.00
N CYS A 965 26.60 -8.49 8.82
CA CYS A 965 27.39 -7.52 9.60
C CYS A 965 26.85 -7.34 11.03
N SER A 966 26.74 -8.44 11.78
CA SER A 966 26.23 -8.41 13.14
C SER A 966 26.79 -9.55 13.95
N LEU A 967 27.30 -9.23 15.13
CA LEU A 967 28.00 -10.18 15.99
C LEU A 967 27.13 -10.55 17.19
N GLY A 968 26.97 -11.84 17.46
CA GLY A 968 26.44 -12.33 18.72
C GLY A 968 27.55 -12.47 19.75
N MET A 969 27.45 -11.77 20.88
CA MET A 969 28.43 -11.80 21.96
C MET A 969 27.78 -12.23 23.27
N GLY A 970 28.45 -13.14 24.00
CA GLY A 970 28.12 -13.41 25.40
C GLY A 970 28.59 -12.25 26.26
N ILE A 971 27.69 -11.63 27.01
CA ILE A 971 28.03 -10.45 27.83
C ILE A 971 28.38 -10.81 29.27
N GLN A 972 28.20 -12.06 29.69
CA GLN A 972 28.27 -12.42 31.11
C GLN A 972 29.63 -12.14 31.75
N ASN A 973 30.72 -12.43 31.03
CA ASN A 973 32.09 -12.32 31.54
C ASN A 973 32.88 -11.14 30.95
N VAL A 974 32.20 -10.12 30.43
CA VAL A 974 32.85 -8.92 29.87
C VAL A 974 33.32 -7.97 30.98
N ALA A 975 34.25 -7.08 30.67
CA ALA A 975 34.75 -6.08 31.61
C ALA A 975 33.69 -5.01 31.87
N SER A 976 33.11 -4.45 30.79
CA SER A 976 32.09 -3.41 30.88
C SER A 976 31.05 -3.53 29.77
N VAL A 977 29.82 -3.11 30.08
CA VAL A 977 28.75 -2.88 29.12
C VAL A 977 28.18 -1.50 29.39
N LYS A 978 28.32 -0.58 28.43
CA LYS A 978 27.83 0.80 28.52
C LYS A 978 26.78 1.07 27.46
N LYS A 979 25.86 1.99 27.77
CA LYS A 979 24.79 2.44 26.85
C LYS A 979 25.00 3.90 26.49
N TYR A 980 24.77 4.22 25.22
CA TYR A 980 24.92 5.57 24.69
C TYR A 980 23.62 6.05 24.04
N GLN A 981 23.36 7.34 24.15
CA GLN A 981 22.33 8.03 23.37
C GLN A 981 22.96 8.69 22.15
N VAL A 982 22.41 8.43 20.95
CA VAL A 982 22.90 9.01 19.69
C VAL A 982 21.89 10.03 19.16
N CYS A 983 22.35 11.26 18.89
CA CYS A 983 21.52 12.30 18.28
C CYS A 983 21.36 12.07 16.76
N PRO A 984 20.44 12.77 16.07
CA PRO A 984 20.25 12.62 14.62
C PRO A 984 21.51 12.87 13.77
N LEU A 985 22.49 13.62 14.30
CA LEU A 985 23.74 13.97 13.61
C LEU A 985 24.87 12.95 13.81
N GLY A 986 24.66 11.90 14.62
CA GLY A 986 25.67 10.88 14.89
C GLY A 986 26.54 11.13 16.12
N VAL A 987 26.38 12.28 16.79
CA VAL A 987 27.03 12.54 18.08
C VAL A 987 26.38 11.68 19.17
N TYR A 988 27.19 10.98 19.96
CA TYR A 988 26.74 10.09 21.01
C TYR A 988 27.29 10.48 22.38
N THR A 989 26.51 10.22 23.43
CA THR A 989 26.83 10.56 24.83
C THR A 989 26.50 9.38 25.74
N GLU A 990 27.36 9.07 26.70
CA GLU A 990 27.17 7.96 27.65
C GLU A 990 25.99 8.23 28.57
N ILE A 991 25.15 7.21 28.79
CA ILE A 991 24.08 7.25 29.78
C ILE A 991 24.65 6.68 31.09
N LYS A 992 24.95 7.57 32.05
CA LYS A 992 25.58 7.20 33.33
C LYS A 992 24.66 6.38 34.25
N SER A 993 23.34 6.65 34.22
CA SER A 993 22.36 5.95 35.06
C SER A 993 20.98 5.92 34.41
N GLU A 994 20.24 4.84 34.63
CA GLU A 994 18.84 4.70 34.20
C GLU A 994 18.03 4.05 35.34
N LYS A 995 16.77 4.47 35.51
CA LYS A 995 15.84 3.78 36.42
C LYS A 995 15.17 2.64 35.69
N ARG A 996 15.01 1.48 36.35
CA ARG A 996 14.31 0.34 35.75
C ARG A 996 12.83 0.67 35.58
N ILE A 997 12.39 0.83 34.34
CA ILE A 997 11.00 1.21 34.04
C ILE A 997 10.10 -0.03 34.04
N GLY A 998 8.93 0.07 34.68
CA GLY A 998 7.91 -0.99 34.66
C GLY A 998 7.36 -1.30 33.25
N THR A 999 6.45 -2.26 33.19
CA THR A 999 5.72 -2.62 31.96
C THR A 999 4.40 -1.85 31.81
N LYS A 1000 3.96 -1.16 32.86
CA LYS A 1000 2.76 -0.33 32.87
C LYS A 1000 2.93 0.86 31.92
N ARG A 1001 1.96 1.05 31.04
CA ARG A 1001 1.94 2.19 30.12
C ARG A 1001 1.60 3.44 30.93
N MET A 1002 2.54 4.38 31.09
CA MET A 1002 2.16 5.74 31.52
C MET A 1002 1.15 6.25 30.48
N LYS A 1003 -0.09 6.51 30.93
CA LYS A 1003 -1.22 6.86 30.06
C LYS A 1003 -1.01 8.19 29.37
#